data_AF-A0A1G1CBF6-F1
#
_entry.id   AF-A0A1G1CBF6-F1
#
_cell.length_a   1.000
_cell.length_b   1.000
_cell.length_c   1.000
_cell.angle_alpha   90.00
_cell.angle_beta   90.00
_cell.angle_gamma   90.00
#
_symmetry.space_group_name_H-M   'P 1'
#
loop_
_entity.id
_entity.type
_entity.pdbx_description
1 polymer ?
#
loop_
_entity_poly.entity_id
_entity_poly.type
_entity_poly.pdbx_seq_one_letter_code
_entity_poly.pdbx_strand_id
1 'polypeptide(L)'
;MPNHKSEGQSVSIHAGIGAAAQARGLDPVLLYETVIELAEEGMLTATCINAAAGILLRELNLPEYYFHNISKQALHNILLTLATNLRAIEGRFYLSSDTAHLQCTADAGIQVMVATAETRDYMERVIGPAIAQRRWEYYFSPRHQYTTYIVKPEKCPDADDVRRGKPPFAFASVAAELPLPEETSRRYEDLLRRHLASVGRLIDFSDSQATTETRLMFHRMMSHAALPIVRKFLAERGLRLNRAYGEPYRGDSGTISSICSLYIDGILDEKTRAAVAEDLRDFLALGENPFEELYLQGAWSFPEMLFAVCTGFFVHQFIFNDTEIDRRIMGLLADEALKEAFAKRISISNRSEYLRHLVNNALRDNPDMVKRLFSLFDRRFNPALPARLDTAALDKELTQLNAEIDRRFVEDNTVQGIFRFAGVFVRATVKTNFHKGEKRSFAFRLEPAVLDPLVFSSKVYGVFFVLGHYGLGTHMRAEDIARGGLRLLRVTPTNYENELDGANLLNYALGPKAQRLKHKDIAESGAKGVVVPRPEHAHDGLSALYDYTDGIMDLMLPSPEVVDWLGRAEMLFFGPDEGTAPFMDAIAQRAKERGYRHWRTMTTGKSIGIPHDVFGVCTDGQVFSLTSSGEQGTELKVEGKTVVTTRFTEEIWQRIGTRIASSGMTTTCVMAAFRALVGRQDCREEDLNLMMTGGPDGDLGANQIQTYRGRICLVIDGGAVLFDPAGLDRKELCLLALNRHAKPRLNAAAYPREKLSPRGFLVARTAKDLRLPDGTPVPDGAYFHRMFLTSQAMRPLVAEANIQAFIPCGGVKDTINFANVRDFLALFRELRFIVEGANVFFDDPARDHIARETAILQIRDSTANKGGVTSSSLAEVLTAFLLGDDYEARLVEDENTRFQLAHELLNIIAANAAAETDMLLGLYEKNRAVPLFRLSVQTSEQLLALQERLYQSLDAILKNEALVARTVEAYVPKTLTRILGLPEMLRRLSTDELAAYRDAIVTKKLAALALYRHATDWDRFLKRLEKDLPGTLEGLLRDA
;
A
#
# COMPACT_ATOMS: atom_id res chain seq x y z
N MET A 1 -86.46 -14.44 -8.85
CA MET A 1 -87.10 -15.55 -9.63
C MET A 1 -86.63 -15.45 -11.09
N PRO A 2 -86.52 -16.56 -11.83
CA PRO A 2 -85.24 -17.18 -12.19
C PRO A 2 -84.78 -16.98 -13.65
N ASN A 3 -83.55 -17.45 -13.92
CA ASN A 3 -82.93 -17.84 -15.19
C ASN A 3 -82.68 -16.76 -16.27
N HIS A 4 -81.41 -16.42 -16.46
CA HIS A 4 -80.78 -16.64 -17.78
C HIS A 4 -79.25 -16.79 -17.66
N LYS A 5 -78.76 -17.79 -18.40
CA LYS A 5 -77.38 -18.24 -18.58
C LYS A 5 -76.37 -17.12 -18.86
N SER A 6 -75.18 -17.26 -18.29
CA SER A 6 -73.91 -16.96 -18.97
C SER A 6 -72.85 -18.02 -18.64
N GLU A 7 -73.13 -19.26 -19.03
CA GLU A 7 -72.08 -20.18 -19.46
C GLU A 7 -71.43 -19.55 -20.69
N GLY A 8 -70.15 -19.15 -20.58
CA GLY A 8 -69.45 -18.57 -21.73
C GLY A 8 -68.11 -17.88 -21.46
N GLN A 9 -67.76 -17.55 -20.22
CA GLN A 9 -66.50 -16.82 -19.94
C GLN A 9 -65.43 -17.61 -19.15
N SER A 10 -65.72 -18.77 -18.55
CA SER A 10 -64.70 -19.53 -17.81
C SER A 10 -63.80 -20.38 -18.71
N VAL A 11 -64.30 -20.93 -19.82
CA VAL A 11 -63.53 -21.82 -20.71
C VAL A 11 -62.44 -21.08 -21.52
N SER A 12 -62.60 -19.76 -21.73
CA SER A 12 -61.65 -18.93 -22.48
C SER A 12 -60.32 -18.69 -21.76
N ILE A 13 -60.30 -18.75 -20.42
CA ILE A 13 -59.08 -18.48 -19.63
C ILE A 13 -58.24 -19.75 -19.50
N HIS A 14 -58.87 -20.92 -19.36
CA HIS A 14 -58.19 -22.21 -19.16
C HIS A 14 -57.44 -22.73 -20.40
N ALA A 15 -57.94 -22.51 -21.61
CA ALA A 15 -57.28 -22.97 -22.85
C ALA A 15 -56.04 -22.13 -23.22
N GLY A 16 -56.01 -20.85 -22.83
CA GLY A 16 -54.92 -19.94 -23.18
C GLY A 16 -53.64 -20.12 -22.35
N ILE A 17 -53.75 -20.67 -21.13
CA ILE A 17 -52.62 -20.86 -20.21
C ILE A 17 -51.83 -22.12 -20.55
N GLY A 18 -52.49 -23.24 -20.89
CA GLY A 18 -51.80 -24.45 -21.34
C GLY A 18 -50.99 -24.24 -22.62
N ALA A 19 -51.54 -23.50 -23.59
CA ALA A 19 -50.79 -23.10 -24.79
C ALA A 19 -49.59 -22.19 -24.47
N ALA A 20 -49.73 -21.29 -23.49
CA ALA A 20 -48.63 -20.44 -23.05
C ALA A 20 -47.55 -21.22 -22.28
N ALA A 21 -47.94 -22.24 -21.51
CA ALA A 21 -47.02 -23.15 -20.83
C ALA A 21 -46.17 -23.92 -21.84
N GLN A 22 -46.83 -24.55 -22.83
CA GLN A 22 -46.15 -25.28 -23.89
C GLN A 22 -45.21 -24.39 -24.72
N ALA A 23 -45.65 -23.17 -25.05
CA ALA A 23 -44.82 -22.20 -25.78
C ALA A 23 -43.59 -21.71 -25.00
N ARG A 24 -43.54 -21.92 -23.67
CA ARG A 24 -42.42 -21.56 -22.81
C ARG A 24 -41.60 -22.75 -22.33
N GLY A 25 -41.95 -23.97 -22.77
CA GLY A 25 -41.27 -25.20 -22.35
C GLY A 25 -41.70 -25.76 -21.00
N LEU A 26 -42.82 -25.27 -20.42
CA LEU A 26 -43.44 -25.88 -19.24
C LEU A 26 -44.41 -26.98 -19.67
N ASP A 27 -44.32 -28.16 -19.07
CA ASP A 27 -45.29 -29.24 -19.28
C ASP A 27 -46.70 -28.78 -18.86
N PRO A 28 -47.67 -28.68 -19.79
CA PRO A 28 -49.03 -28.27 -19.46
C PRO A 28 -49.70 -29.21 -18.45
N VAL A 29 -49.37 -30.50 -18.46
CA VAL A 29 -49.92 -31.48 -17.51
C VAL A 29 -49.47 -31.13 -16.10
N LEU A 30 -48.17 -30.91 -15.91
CA LEU A 30 -47.58 -30.48 -14.64
C LEU A 30 -48.25 -29.19 -14.11
N LEU A 31 -48.47 -28.21 -14.99
CA LEU A 31 -49.15 -26.96 -14.64
C LEU A 31 -50.60 -27.21 -14.20
N TYR A 32 -51.38 -27.98 -14.97
CA TYR A 32 -52.77 -28.26 -14.63
C TYR A 32 -52.91 -29.03 -13.32
N GLU A 33 -52.08 -30.05 -13.10
CA GLU A 33 -52.07 -30.78 -11.83
C GLU A 33 -51.81 -29.85 -10.63
N THR A 34 -50.82 -28.96 -10.77
CA THR A 34 -50.46 -28.01 -9.71
C THR A 34 -51.57 -27.00 -9.44
N VAL A 35 -52.26 -26.52 -10.50
CA VAL A 35 -53.40 -25.61 -10.37
C VAL A 35 -54.59 -26.27 -9.68
N ILE A 36 -54.85 -27.54 -9.99
CA ILE A 36 -55.93 -28.33 -9.35
C ILE A 36 -55.62 -28.52 -7.87
N GLU A 37 -54.39 -28.94 -7.55
CA GLU A 37 -53.93 -29.17 -6.17
C GLU A 37 -54.07 -27.89 -5.32
N LEU A 38 -53.60 -26.75 -5.82
CA LEU A 38 -53.76 -25.45 -5.14
C LEU A 38 -55.21 -25.00 -4.97
N ALA A 39 -56.10 -25.36 -5.90
CA ALA A 39 -57.52 -25.04 -5.80
C ALA A 39 -58.25 -25.93 -4.77
N GLU A 40 -57.82 -27.19 -4.63
CA GLU A 40 -58.35 -28.14 -3.66
C GLU A 40 -57.96 -27.80 -2.20
N GLU A 41 -56.82 -27.13 -2.01
CA GLU A 41 -56.40 -26.59 -0.69
C GLU A 41 -57.34 -25.50 -0.15
N GLY A 42 -58.28 -25.00 -0.95
CA GLY A 42 -59.40 -24.16 -0.51
C GLY A 42 -59.07 -22.71 -0.13
N MET A 43 -57.81 -22.28 -0.24
CA MET A 43 -57.35 -20.93 0.11
C MET A 43 -57.41 -19.91 -1.03
N LEU A 44 -57.49 -20.35 -2.29
CA LEU A 44 -57.41 -19.50 -3.48
C LEU A 44 -58.42 -19.92 -4.55
N THR A 45 -58.95 -18.97 -5.32
CA THR A 45 -59.82 -19.30 -6.46
C THR A 45 -59.00 -19.73 -7.68
N ALA A 46 -59.56 -20.62 -8.50
CA ALA A 46 -58.96 -21.02 -9.79
C ALA A 46 -58.66 -19.81 -10.69
N THR A 47 -59.45 -18.73 -10.60
CA THR A 47 -59.20 -17.47 -11.30
C THR A 47 -57.91 -16.80 -10.85
N CYS A 48 -57.66 -16.72 -9.53
CA CYS A 48 -56.42 -16.15 -8.99
C CYS A 48 -55.18 -16.98 -9.37
N ILE A 49 -55.28 -18.32 -9.29
CA ILE A 49 -54.16 -19.21 -9.62
C ILE A 49 -53.84 -19.14 -11.12
N ASN A 50 -54.86 -19.10 -11.98
CA ASN A 50 -54.68 -18.91 -13.43
C ASN A 50 -54.07 -17.53 -13.76
N ALA A 51 -54.47 -16.48 -13.05
CA ALA A 51 -53.86 -15.16 -13.21
C ALA A 51 -52.38 -15.17 -12.80
N ALA A 52 -52.03 -15.84 -11.69
CA ALA A 52 -50.65 -16.04 -11.25
C ALA A 52 -49.83 -16.83 -12.28
N ALA A 53 -50.38 -17.91 -12.85
CA ALA A 53 -49.74 -18.65 -13.94
C ALA A 53 -49.54 -17.78 -15.19
N GLY A 54 -50.48 -16.89 -15.49
CA GLY A 54 -50.35 -15.88 -16.54
C GLY A 54 -49.17 -14.93 -16.31
N ILE A 55 -49.03 -14.40 -15.10
CA ILE A 55 -47.90 -13.53 -14.71
C ILE A 55 -46.57 -14.29 -14.81
N LEU A 56 -46.50 -15.50 -14.25
CA LEU A 56 -45.30 -16.34 -14.28
C LEU A 56 -44.83 -16.61 -15.71
N LEU A 57 -45.74 -17.05 -16.60
CA LEU A 57 -45.42 -17.48 -17.96
C LEU A 57 -45.17 -16.31 -18.92
N ARG A 58 -45.81 -15.16 -18.71
CA ARG A 58 -45.83 -14.06 -19.70
C ARG A 58 -45.21 -12.77 -19.22
N GLU A 59 -45.19 -12.52 -17.91
CA GLU A 59 -44.90 -11.19 -17.36
C GLU A 59 -43.65 -11.15 -16.50
N LEU A 60 -43.09 -12.27 -16.03
CA LEU A 60 -41.80 -12.27 -15.30
C LEU A 60 -40.57 -12.34 -16.21
N ASN A 61 -40.77 -12.57 -17.51
CA ASN A 61 -39.72 -12.67 -18.53
C ASN A 61 -38.63 -13.73 -18.23
N LEU A 62 -39.03 -14.84 -17.59
CA LEU A 62 -38.14 -15.96 -17.33
C LEU A 62 -37.81 -16.74 -18.62
N PRO A 63 -36.59 -17.27 -18.76
CA PRO A 63 -36.14 -17.98 -19.95
C PRO A 63 -36.75 -19.38 -20.04
N GLU A 64 -36.84 -19.95 -21.24
CA GLU A 64 -37.42 -21.28 -21.45
C GLU A 64 -36.75 -22.37 -20.61
N TYR A 65 -35.42 -22.33 -20.43
CA TYR A 65 -34.73 -23.34 -19.63
C TYR A 65 -35.22 -23.36 -18.17
N TYR A 66 -35.72 -22.24 -17.63
CA TYR A 66 -36.26 -22.22 -16.28
C TYR A 66 -37.49 -23.13 -16.17
N PHE A 67 -38.36 -23.06 -17.16
CA PHE A 67 -39.61 -23.81 -17.21
C PHE A 67 -39.42 -25.30 -17.55
N HIS A 68 -38.43 -25.63 -18.37
CA HIS A 68 -38.07 -27.03 -18.65
C HIS A 68 -37.60 -27.80 -17.40
N ASN A 69 -37.13 -27.07 -16.38
CA ASN A 69 -36.42 -27.64 -15.25
C ASN A 69 -37.10 -27.35 -13.91
N ILE A 70 -38.28 -26.74 -13.92
CA ILE A 70 -39.04 -26.46 -12.69
C ILE A 70 -39.72 -27.75 -12.22
N SER A 71 -39.59 -28.05 -10.93
CA SER A 71 -40.31 -29.18 -10.34
C SER A 71 -41.76 -28.82 -10.03
N LYS A 72 -42.57 -29.84 -9.76
CA LYS A 72 -43.95 -29.67 -9.27
C LYS A 72 -44.01 -28.83 -7.99
N GLN A 73 -43.14 -29.14 -7.02
CA GLN A 73 -43.13 -28.46 -5.72
C GLN A 73 -42.71 -26.99 -5.86
N ALA A 74 -41.68 -26.71 -6.67
CA ALA A 74 -41.25 -25.34 -6.93
C ALA A 74 -42.36 -24.54 -7.64
N LEU A 75 -43.01 -25.14 -8.66
CA LEU A 75 -44.12 -24.53 -9.37
C LEU A 75 -45.30 -24.24 -8.43
N HIS A 76 -45.64 -25.18 -7.54
CA HIS A 76 -46.67 -25.02 -6.51
C HIS A 76 -46.38 -23.81 -5.60
N ASN A 77 -45.19 -23.78 -5.00
CA ASN A 77 -44.79 -22.72 -4.08
C ASN A 77 -44.80 -21.32 -4.76
N ILE A 78 -44.33 -21.23 -6.01
CA ILE A 78 -44.30 -19.98 -6.78
C ILE A 78 -45.72 -19.52 -7.10
N LEU A 79 -46.59 -20.41 -7.59
CA LEU A 79 -47.97 -20.07 -7.94
C LEU A 79 -48.77 -19.66 -6.70
N LEU A 80 -48.62 -20.36 -5.58
CA LEU A 80 -49.22 -20.00 -4.29
C LEU A 80 -48.80 -18.59 -3.86
N THR A 81 -47.49 -18.29 -3.92
CA THR A 81 -46.94 -16.99 -3.52
C THR A 81 -47.44 -15.86 -4.42
N LEU A 82 -47.43 -16.06 -5.74
CA LEU A 82 -47.94 -15.07 -6.69
C LEU A 82 -49.44 -14.85 -6.48
N ALA A 83 -50.24 -15.92 -6.39
CA ALA A 83 -51.70 -15.85 -6.31
C ALA A 83 -52.21 -15.20 -5.01
N THR A 84 -51.53 -15.40 -3.88
CA THR A 84 -51.86 -14.74 -2.60
C THR A 84 -51.56 -13.24 -2.58
N ASN A 85 -50.78 -12.75 -3.56
CA ASN A 85 -50.32 -11.37 -3.63
C ASN A 85 -50.89 -10.60 -4.83
N LEU A 86 -51.94 -11.10 -5.47
CA LEU A 86 -52.61 -10.41 -6.57
C LEU A 86 -53.61 -9.37 -6.09
N ARG A 87 -53.69 -8.27 -6.82
CA ARG A 87 -54.78 -7.29 -6.76
C ARG A 87 -55.50 -7.21 -8.09
N ALA A 88 -56.82 -7.17 -8.04
CA ALA A 88 -57.65 -6.92 -9.21
C ALA A 88 -57.90 -5.41 -9.34
N ILE A 89 -57.43 -4.81 -10.44
CA ILE A 89 -57.70 -3.41 -10.80
C ILE A 89 -58.36 -3.43 -12.18
N GLU A 90 -59.58 -2.88 -12.29
CA GLU A 90 -60.35 -2.82 -13.54
C GLU A 90 -60.50 -4.17 -14.26
N GLY A 91 -60.65 -5.26 -13.50
CA GLY A 91 -60.80 -6.62 -14.05
C GLY A 91 -59.50 -7.26 -14.54
N ARG A 92 -58.32 -6.65 -14.30
CA ARG A 92 -57.00 -7.22 -14.55
C ARG A 92 -56.27 -7.47 -13.23
N PHE A 93 -55.46 -8.52 -13.18
CA PHE A 93 -54.70 -8.90 -11.99
C PHE A 93 -53.26 -8.38 -12.08
N TYR A 94 -52.76 -7.79 -11.00
CA TYR A 94 -51.40 -7.27 -10.86
C TYR A 94 -50.80 -7.74 -9.53
N LEU A 95 -49.47 -7.80 -9.43
CA LEU A 95 -48.81 -8.03 -8.15
C LEU A 95 -48.97 -6.78 -7.26
N SER A 96 -49.34 -7.00 -6.00
CA SER A 96 -49.50 -5.92 -5.02
C SER A 96 -48.16 -5.26 -4.68
N SER A 97 -48.12 -3.93 -4.69
CA SER A 97 -46.98 -3.13 -4.21
C SER A 97 -46.90 -3.03 -2.68
N ASP A 98 -47.95 -3.42 -1.96
CA ASP A 98 -48.03 -3.33 -0.49
C ASP A 98 -47.22 -4.44 0.22
N THR A 99 -46.74 -5.44 -0.52
CA THR A 99 -45.82 -6.46 -0.01
C THR A 99 -44.41 -6.15 -0.49
N ALA A 100 -43.46 -6.14 0.45
CA ALA A 100 -42.14 -5.56 0.21
C ALA A 100 -41.30 -6.31 -0.86
N HIS A 101 -41.61 -7.58 -1.10
CA HIS A 101 -41.17 -8.45 -2.20
C HIS A 101 -41.80 -9.83 -2.00
N LEU A 102 -41.90 -10.62 -3.07
CA LEU A 102 -42.40 -12.00 -3.00
C LEU A 102 -41.22 -12.95 -2.95
N GLN A 103 -40.99 -13.61 -1.82
CA GLN A 103 -39.95 -14.64 -1.68
C GLN A 103 -40.58 -16.02 -1.65
N CYS A 104 -40.16 -16.89 -2.57
CA CYS A 104 -40.53 -18.30 -2.57
C CYS A 104 -39.29 -19.19 -2.63
N THR A 105 -39.30 -20.26 -1.83
CA THR A 105 -38.29 -21.30 -1.88
C THR A 105 -38.69 -22.32 -2.94
N ALA A 106 -37.92 -22.39 -4.02
CA ALA A 106 -37.97 -23.48 -4.98
C ALA A 106 -37.13 -24.66 -4.46
N ASP A 107 -37.06 -25.74 -5.24
CA ASP A 107 -36.32 -26.95 -4.88
C ASP A 107 -34.86 -26.70 -4.51
N ALA A 108 -34.32 -27.61 -3.70
CA ALA A 108 -32.91 -27.65 -3.28
C ALA A 108 -32.38 -26.36 -2.61
N GLY A 109 -33.25 -25.45 -2.15
CA GLY A 109 -32.86 -24.21 -1.47
C GLY A 109 -32.66 -23.01 -2.41
N ILE A 110 -33.14 -23.08 -3.65
CA ILE A 110 -33.19 -21.94 -4.58
C ILE A 110 -34.23 -20.92 -4.08
N GLN A 111 -33.87 -19.64 -4.07
CA GLN A 111 -34.77 -18.55 -3.70
C GLN A 111 -35.15 -17.74 -4.93
N VAL A 112 -36.45 -17.64 -5.21
CA VAL A 112 -36.99 -16.79 -6.28
C VAL A 112 -37.67 -15.60 -5.63
N MET A 113 -37.30 -14.40 -6.08
CA MET A 113 -37.77 -13.14 -5.53
C MET A 113 -38.31 -12.25 -6.62
N VAL A 114 -39.57 -11.81 -6.49
CA VAL A 114 -40.24 -10.94 -7.47
C VAL A 114 -40.58 -9.61 -6.81
N ALA A 115 -40.24 -8.52 -7.48
CA ALA A 115 -40.59 -7.16 -7.08
C ALA A 115 -41.25 -6.37 -8.22
N THR A 116 -42.11 -5.44 -7.84
CA THR A 116 -42.67 -4.41 -8.72
C THR A 116 -41.67 -3.25 -8.86
N ALA A 117 -41.99 -2.26 -9.70
CA ALA A 117 -41.15 -1.06 -9.84
C ALA A 117 -40.94 -0.33 -8.51
N GLU A 118 -41.97 -0.31 -7.65
CA GLU A 118 -41.99 0.39 -6.36
C GLU A 118 -41.23 -0.36 -5.26
N THR A 119 -41.21 -1.70 -5.31
CA THR A 119 -40.65 -2.54 -4.25
C THR A 119 -39.23 -3.04 -4.56
N ARG A 120 -38.77 -2.89 -5.80
CA ARG A 120 -37.48 -3.38 -6.29
C ARG A 120 -36.29 -2.89 -5.48
N ASP A 121 -36.18 -1.59 -5.24
CA ASP A 121 -34.98 -1.02 -4.60
C ASP A 121 -34.90 -1.43 -3.12
N TYR A 122 -36.04 -1.65 -2.46
CA TYR A 122 -36.08 -2.27 -1.14
C TYR A 122 -35.64 -3.73 -1.18
N MET A 123 -36.18 -4.52 -2.11
CA MET A 123 -35.79 -5.92 -2.30
C MET A 123 -34.28 -6.06 -2.53
N GLU A 124 -33.70 -5.28 -3.45
CA GLU A 124 -32.27 -5.33 -3.80
C GLU A 124 -31.36 -5.03 -2.60
N ARG A 125 -31.81 -4.17 -1.68
CA ARG A 125 -31.13 -3.87 -0.41
C ARG A 125 -31.17 -5.06 0.56
N VAL A 126 -32.30 -5.74 0.65
CA VAL A 126 -32.50 -6.90 1.53
C VAL A 126 -31.71 -8.12 1.03
N ILE A 127 -31.69 -8.36 -0.28
CA ILE A 127 -31.02 -9.52 -0.88
C ILE A 127 -29.51 -9.32 -1.07
N GLY A 128 -29.02 -8.08 -1.03
CA GLY A 128 -27.62 -7.72 -1.27
C GLY A 128 -26.61 -8.62 -0.53
N PRO A 129 -26.75 -8.82 0.80
CA PRO A 129 -25.87 -9.72 1.54
C PRO A 129 -25.99 -11.20 1.13
N ALA A 130 -27.18 -11.64 0.70
CA ALA A 130 -27.45 -13.03 0.32
C ALA A 130 -26.88 -13.38 -1.06
N ILE A 131 -26.78 -12.41 -1.99
CA ILE A 131 -26.23 -12.62 -3.34
C ILE A 131 -24.70 -12.58 -3.40
N ALA A 132 -24.04 -11.97 -2.41
CA ALA A 132 -22.60 -11.73 -2.37
C ALA A 132 -21.72 -12.99 -2.47
N GLN A 133 -22.26 -14.17 -2.12
CA GLN A 133 -21.51 -15.44 -2.09
C GLN A 133 -22.20 -16.57 -2.84
N ARG A 134 -23.22 -16.25 -3.63
CA ARG A 134 -24.09 -17.23 -4.27
C ARG A 134 -24.24 -16.90 -5.74
N ARG A 135 -24.53 -17.93 -6.54
CA ARG A 135 -24.95 -17.69 -7.92
C ARG A 135 -26.29 -16.97 -7.89
N TRP A 136 -26.42 -15.93 -8.70
CA TRP A 136 -27.67 -15.21 -8.85
C TRP A 136 -27.97 -14.89 -10.31
N GLU A 137 -29.26 -14.79 -10.60
CA GLU A 137 -29.81 -14.39 -11.89
C GLU A 137 -30.80 -13.25 -11.68
N TYR A 138 -30.88 -12.36 -12.67
CA TYR A 138 -31.74 -11.18 -12.70
C TYR A 138 -32.48 -11.14 -14.03
N TYR A 139 -33.79 -10.92 -13.99
CA TYR A 139 -34.64 -10.77 -15.15
C TYR A 139 -35.54 -9.54 -15.01
N PHE A 140 -35.57 -8.71 -16.05
CA PHE A 140 -36.45 -7.56 -16.13
C PHE A 140 -37.55 -7.79 -17.17
N SER A 141 -38.77 -7.41 -16.81
CA SER A 141 -39.93 -7.44 -17.70
C SER A 141 -40.43 -6.03 -18.01
N PRO A 142 -40.43 -5.60 -19.29
CA PRO A 142 -40.78 -4.22 -19.63
C PRO A 142 -42.27 -3.90 -19.52
N ARG A 143 -43.15 -4.90 -19.54
CA ARG A 143 -44.61 -4.69 -19.64
C ARG A 143 -45.21 -4.10 -18.37
N HIS A 144 -44.82 -4.65 -17.21
CA HIS A 144 -45.27 -4.23 -15.88
C HIS A 144 -44.10 -3.87 -14.96
N GLN A 145 -42.89 -3.77 -15.53
CA GLN A 145 -41.66 -3.44 -14.80
C GLN A 145 -41.33 -4.39 -13.64
N TYR A 146 -41.81 -5.64 -13.73
CA TYR A 146 -41.45 -6.66 -12.76
C TYR A 146 -39.97 -7.01 -12.87
N THR A 147 -39.35 -7.19 -11.71
CA THR A 147 -37.96 -7.59 -11.56
C THR A 147 -37.93 -8.92 -10.81
N THR A 148 -37.27 -9.92 -11.38
CA THR A 148 -37.13 -11.25 -10.77
C THR A 148 -35.66 -11.54 -10.47
N TYR A 149 -35.36 -11.92 -9.24
CA TYR A 149 -34.08 -12.48 -8.83
C TYR A 149 -34.21 -13.97 -8.55
N ILE A 150 -33.22 -14.75 -8.98
CA ILE A 150 -33.10 -16.17 -8.64
C ILE A 150 -31.75 -16.35 -7.96
N VAL A 151 -31.72 -16.71 -6.68
CA VAL A 151 -30.50 -16.95 -5.91
C VAL A 151 -30.38 -18.44 -5.65
N LYS A 152 -29.29 -19.03 -6.14
CA LYS A 152 -29.05 -20.47 -6.00
C LYS A 152 -28.14 -20.77 -4.80
N PRO A 153 -28.26 -21.94 -4.16
CA PRO A 153 -27.58 -22.23 -2.89
C PRO A 153 -26.08 -22.57 -3.03
N GLU A 154 -25.58 -22.80 -4.24
CA GLU A 154 -24.20 -23.23 -4.50
C GLU A 154 -23.19 -22.18 -4.02
N LYS A 155 -22.05 -22.66 -3.51
CA LYS A 155 -20.97 -21.85 -2.96
C LYS A 155 -19.65 -22.21 -3.63
N CYS A 156 -18.71 -21.28 -3.68
CA CYS A 156 -17.37 -21.60 -4.18
C CYS A 156 -16.70 -22.69 -3.33
N PRO A 157 -15.84 -23.53 -3.94
CA PRO A 157 -15.00 -24.47 -3.21
C PRO A 157 -14.17 -23.79 -2.11
N ASP A 158 -13.73 -24.56 -1.12
CA ASP A 158 -12.85 -24.07 -0.06
C ASP A 158 -11.48 -23.65 -0.62
N ALA A 159 -10.78 -22.76 0.08
CA ALA A 159 -9.48 -22.24 -0.36
C ALA A 159 -8.44 -23.37 -0.57
N ASP A 160 -8.49 -24.42 0.24
CA ASP A 160 -7.61 -25.58 0.10
C ASP A 160 -7.87 -26.39 -1.16
N ASP A 161 -9.13 -26.47 -1.58
CA ASP A 161 -9.54 -27.18 -2.78
C ASP A 161 -9.10 -26.44 -4.05
N VAL A 162 -9.24 -25.12 -4.06
CA VAL A 162 -8.73 -24.27 -5.17
C VAL A 162 -7.21 -24.39 -5.26
N ARG A 163 -6.50 -24.34 -4.13
CA ARG A 163 -5.04 -24.54 -4.08
C ARG A 163 -4.59 -25.92 -4.61
N ARG A 164 -5.44 -26.94 -4.50
CA ARG A 164 -5.20 -28.29 -5.06
C ARG A 164 -5.58 -28.42 -6.53
N GLY A 165 -5.95 -27.32 -7.20
CA GLY A 165 -6.24 -27.27 -8.63
C GLY A 165 -7.71 -27.48 -9.00
N LYS A 166 -8.65 -27.46 -8.05
CA LYS A 166 -10.08 -27.44 -8.41
C LYS A 166 -10.45 -26.06 -9.01
N PRO A 167 -11.37 -26.00 -9.99
CA PRO A 167 -11.85 -24.73 -10.52
C PRO A 167 -12.39 -23.82 -9.40
N PRO A 168 -12.11 -22.51 -9.41
CA PRO A 168 -12.45 -21.62 -8.31
C PRO A 168 -13.95 -21.26 -8.20
N PHE A 169 -14.75 -21.66 -9.18
CA PHE A 169 -16.14 -21.24 -9.35
C PHE A 169 -17.14 -22.12 -8.59
N ALA A 170 -18.29 -21.53 -8.24
CA ALA A 170 -19.40 -22.28 -7.63
C ALA A 170 -20.05 -23.32 -8.57
N PHE A 171 -19.93 -23.18 -9.91
CA PHE A 171 -20.37 -24.25 -10.83
C PHE A 171 -19.60 -25.56 -10.70
N ALA A 172 -18.47 -25.59 -9.98
CA ALA A 172 -17.77 -26.84 -9.68
C ALA A 172 -18.45 -27.66 -8.57
N SER A 173 -19.34 -27.04 -7.77
CA SER A 173 -20.08 -27.66 -6.67
C SER A 173 -21.57 -27.64 -6.99
N VAL A 174 -22.04 -28.62 -7.74
CA VAL A 174 -23.43 -28.68 -8.19
C VAL A 174 -24.29 -29.39 -7.14
N ALA A 175 -25.21 -28.67 -6.50
CA ALA A 175 -26.20 -29.24 -5.58
C ALA A 175 -27.53 -29.60 -6.27
N ALA A 176 -27.80 -29.05 -7.45
CA ALA A 176 -29.03 -29.29 -8.23
C ALA A 176 -28.66 -29.88 -9.61
N GLU A 177 -29.38 -30.90 -10.06
CA GLU A 177 -29.09 -31.82 -11.18
C GLU A 177 -28.85 -31.21 -12.60
N LEU A 178 -28.65 -29.89 -12.73
CA LEU A 178 -28.45 -29.19 -13.99
C LEU A 178 -27.16 -28.35 -13.98
N PRO A 179 -26.06 -28.85 -14.59
CA PRO A 179 -24.81 -28.12 -14.68
C PRO A 179 -24.92 -26.88 -15.57
N LEU A 180 -24.08 -25.87 -15.30
CA LEU A 180 -23.94 -24.70 -16.17
C LEU A 180 -23.48 -25.15 -17.58
N PRO A 181 -24.03 -24.62 -18.69
CA PRO A 181 -23.60 -25.02 -20.03
C PRO A 181 -22.08 -24.86 -20.22
N GLU A 182 -21.40 -25.87 -20.78
CA GLU A 182 -19.93 -25.88 -20.91
C GLU A 182 -19.38 -24.61 -21.59
N GLU A 183 -20.06 -24.11 -22.62
CA GLU A 183 -19.65 -22.89 -23.32
C GLU A 183 -19.66 -21.66 -22.40
N THR A 184 -20.61 -21.59 -21.47
CA THR A 184 -20.71 -20.50 -20.48
C THR A 184 -19.59 -20.63 -19.44
N SER A 185 -19.33 -21.85 -18.94
CA SER A 185 -18.22 -22.11 -18.01
C SER A 185 -16.87 -21.71 -18.62
N ARG A 186 -16.60 -22.13 -19.87
CA ARG A 186 -15.37 -21.77 -20.58
C ARG A 186 -15.23 -20.26 -20.77
N ARG A 187 -16.34 -19.54 -21.01
CA ARG A 187 -16.33 -18.09 -21.15
C ARG A 187 -15.98 -17.38 -19.84
N TYR A 188 -16.49 -17.87 -18.71
CA TYR A 188 -16.15 -17.35 -17.38
C TYR A 188 -14.69 -17.63 -17.01
N GLU A 189 -14.22 -18.84 -17.25
CA GLU A 189 -12.81 -19.20 -17.04
C GLU A 189 -11.87 -18.37 -17.92
N ASP A 190 -12.23 -18.13 -19.17
CA ASP A 190 -11.45 -17.30 -20.10
C ASP A 190 -11.40 -15.83 -19.66
N LEU A 191 -12.55 -15.25 -19.29
CA LEU A 191 -12.59 -13.89 -18.77
C LEU A 191 -11.74 -13.76 -17.49
N LEU A 192 -11.83 -14.71 -16.56
CA LEU A 192 -11.01 -14.70 -15.34
C LEU A 192 -9.53 -14.72 -15.67
N ARG A 193 -9.11 -15.61 -16.59
CA ARG A 193 -7.72 -15.72 -17.03
C ARG A 193 -7.21 -14.42 -17.62
N ARG A 194 -7.99 -13.80 -18.52
CA ARG A 194 -7.65 -12.50 -19.13
C ARG A 194 -7.65 -11.36 -18.11
N HIS A 195 -8.59 -11.37 -17.17
CA HIS A 195 -8.67 -10.36 -16.11
C HIS A 195 -7.44 -10.40 -15.19
N LEU A 196 -7.03 -11.58 -14.75
CA LEU A 196 -5.84 -11.76 -13.90
C LEU A 196 -4.54 -11.35 -14.62
N ALA A 197 -4.51 -11.46 -15.95
CA ALA A 197 -3.38 -11.01 -16.77
C ALA A 197 -3.46 -9.52 -17.16
N SER A 198 -4.59 -8.83 -16.89
CA SER A 198 -4.83 -7.48 -17.36
C SER A 198 -4.25 -6.41 -16.44
N VAL A 199 -3.89 -5.27 -17.04
CA VAL A 199 -3.49 -4.07 -16.30
C VAL A 199 -4.71 -3.33 -15.76
N GLY A 200 -5.60 -2.92 -16.64
CA GLY A 200 -6.87 -2.31 -16.27
C GLY A 200 -7.92 -3.32 -15.81
N ARG A 201 -9.06 -2.79 -15.36
CA ARG A 201 -10.26 -3.60 -15.17
C ARG A 201 -10.82 -3.98 -16.54
N LEU A 202 -10.64 -5.25 -16.89
CA LEU A 202 -11.16 -5.81 -18.14
C LEU A 202 -12.69 -5.75 -18.18
N ILE A 203 -13.20 -5.21 -19.27
CA ILE A 203 -14.62 -5.18 -19.61
C ILE A 203 -14.75 -5.78 -21.00
N ASP A 204 -15.49 -6.88 -21.10
CA ASP A 204 -15.62 -7.68 -22.32
C ASP A 204 -17.02 -7.52 -22.92
N PHE A 205 -17.08 -7.09 -24.18
CA PHE A 205 -18.33 -6.94 -24.92
C PHE A 205 -18.45 -8.04 -25.97
N SER A 206 -19.65 -8.59 -26.12
CA SER A 206 -19.96 -9.55 -27.18
C SER A 206 -21.44 -9.49 -27.54
N ASP A 207 -21.77 -9.66 -28.82
CA ASP A 207 -23.15 -9.59 -29.28
C ASP A 207 -23.80 -10.98 -29.26
N SER A 208 -25.04 -11.06 -28.77
CA SER A 208 -25.86 -12.26 -28.87
C SER A 208 -26.68 -12.23 -30.14
N GLN A 209 -26.27 -12.99 -31.15
CA GLN A 209 -27.03 -13.10 -32.41
C GLN A 209 -28.43 -13.71 -32.23
N ALA A 210 -28.64 -14.50 -31.16
CA ALA A 210 -29.91 -15.15 -30.89
C ALA A 210 -30.95 -14.24 -30.22
N THR A 211 -30.52 -13.20 -29.50
CA THR A 211 -31.40 -12.37 -28.66
C THR A 211 -31.36 -10.88 -28.99
N THR A 212 -30.57 -10.45 -29.97
CA THR A 212 -30.36 -9.02 -30.32
C THR A 212 -29.95 -8.17 -29.11
N GLU A 213 -29.17 -8.77 -28.21
CA GLU A 213 -28.64 -8.14 -27.00
C GLU A 213 -27.12 -8.01 -27.09
N THR A 214 -26.58 -6.95 -26.50
CA THR A 214 -25.15 -6.82 -26.23
C THR A 214 -24.86 -7.37 -24.84
N ARG A 215 -24.00 -8.39 -24.77
CA ARG A 215 -23.48 -8.93 -23.51
C ARG A 215 -22.23 -8.18 -23.08
N LEU A 216 -22.23 -7.79 -21.81
CA LEU A 216 -21.17 -7.09 -21.11
C LEU A 216 -20.70 -7.94 -19.92
N MET A 217 -19.42 -8.29 -19.87
CA MET A 217 -18.86 -9.14 -18.82
C MET A 217 -17.69 -8.45 -18.10
N PHE A 218 -17.67 -8.55 -16.77
CA PHE A 218 -16.62 -7.96 -15.94
C PHE A 218 -16.45 -8.69 -14.62
N HIS A 219 -15.27 -8.54 -14.01
CA HIS A 219 -15.00 -8.99 -12.65
C HIS A 219 -15.43 -7.92 -11.64
N ARG A 220 -16.13 -8.35 -10.58
CA ARG A 220 -16.45 -7.52 -9.42
C ARG A 220 -16.49 -8.36 -8.14
N MET A 221 -15.94 -7.83 -7.05
CA MET A 221 -16.21 -8.35 -5.71
C MET A 221 -17.57 -7.83 -5.24
N MET A 222 -18.51 -8.75 -4.96
CA MET A 222 -19.87 -8.40 -4.54
C MET A 222 -19.93 -8.37 -3.01
N SER A 223 -20.05 -7.19 -2.41
CA SER A 223 -20.50 -7.02 -1.01
C SER A 223 -21.95 -6.53 -0.92
N HIS A 224 -22.45 -5.84 -1.97
CA HIS A 224 -23.79 -5.28 -2.09
C HIS A 224 -24.27 -5.31 -3.56
N ALA A 225 -25.58 -5.17 -3.79
CA ALA A 225 -26.15 -5.19 -5.14
C ALA A 225 -25.58 -4.06 -6.02
N ALA A 226 -24.80 -4.43 -7.03
CA ALA A 226 -24.25 -3.58 -8.07
C ALA A 226 -25.29 -2.91 -8.98
N LEU A 227 -26.39 -3.63 -9.14
CA LEU A 227 -27.32 -3.48 -10.22
C LEU A 227 -28.13 -2.17 -10.19
N PRO A 228 -28.53 -1.60 -9.02
CA PRO A 228 -29.19 -0.29 -9.00
C PRO A 228 -28.38 0.78 -9.73
N ILE A 229 -27.09 0.90 -9.40
CA ILE A 229 -26.21 1.94 -9.95
C ILE A 229 -25.98 1.70 -11.44
N VAL A 230 -25.65 0.45 -11.80
CA VAL A 230 -25.41 0.07 -13.19
C VAL A 230 -26.65 0.29 -14.06
N ARG A 231 -27.81 -0.15 -13.60
CA ARG A 231 -29.09 0.07 -14.28
C ARG A 231 -29.38 1.55 -14.45
N LYS A 232 -29.06 2.38 -13.45
CA LYS A 232 -29.32 3.82 -13.53
C LYS A 232 -28.45 4.51 -14.59
N PHE A 233 -27.11 4.31 -14.59
CA PHE A 233 -26.28 4.97 -15.61
C PHE A 233 -26.56 4.42 -17.03
N LEU A 234 -26.96 3.14 -17.16
CA LEU A 234 -27.42 2.58 -18.43
C LEU A 234 -28.70 3.30 -18.90
N ALA A 235 -29.68 3.47 -18.01
CA ALA A 235 -30.93 4.15 -18.32
C ALA A 235 -30.72 5.63 -18.71
N GLU A 236 -29.80 6.33 -18.04
CA GLU A 236 -29.41 7.71 -18.40
C GLU A 236 -28.79 7.82 -19.80
N ARG A 237 -28.24 6.71 -20.32
CA ARG A 237 -27.74 6.57 -21.70
C ARG A 237 -28.79 6.02 -22.68
N GLY A 238 -30.04 5.86 -22.24
CA GLY A 238 -31.11 5.28 -23.05
C GLY A 238 -31.00 3.77 -23.25
N LEU A 239 -30.19 3.09 -22.44
CA LEU A 239 -29.96 1.65 -22.50
C LEU A 239 -30.75 0.92 -21.42
N ARG A 240 -31.25 -0.28 -21.73
CA ARG A 240 -32.01 -1.11 -20.80
C ARG A 240 -31.27 -2.41 -20.50
N LEU A 241 -31.14 -2.71 -19.20
CA LEU A 241 -30.68 -4.01 -18.73
C LEU A 241 -31.85 -5.00 -18.74
N ASN A 242 -31.78 -6.03 -19.58
CA ASN A 242 -32.82 -7.04 -19.70
C ASN A 242 -32.61 -8.19 -18.72
N ARG A 243 -31.37 -8.66 -18.59
CA ARG A 243 -30.99 -9.75 -17.69
C ARG A 243 -29.55 -9.65 -17.23
N ALA A 244 -29.27 -10.19 -16.05
CA ALA A 244 -27.92 -10.23 -15.50
C ALA A 244 -27.65 -11.51 -14.73
N TYR A 245 -26.39 -11.91 -14.68
CA TYR A 245 -25.93 -13.12 -14.02
C TYR A 245 -24.70 -12.80 -13.19
N GLY A 246 -24.62 -13.36 -11.98
CA GLY A 246 -23.43 -13.33 -11.15
C GLY A 246 -22.96 -14.73 -10.85
N GLU A 247 -21.72 -15.04 -11.27
CA GLU A 247 -21.06 -16.30 -10.95
C GLU A 247 -19.94 -16.06 -9.93
N PRO A 248 -20.08 -16.55 -8.69
CA PRO A 248 -19.06 -16.36 -7.69
C PRO A 248 -17.87 -17.32 -7.90
N TYR A 249 -16.67 -16.82 -7.60
CA TYR A 249 -15.44 -17.61 -7.57
C TYR A 249 -14.56 -17.20 -6.39
N ARG A 250 -13.70 -18.12 -5.93
CA ARG A 250 -12.72 -17.85 -4.87
C ARG A 250 -11.36 -17.53 -5.47
N GLY A 251 -10.84 -16.34 -5.19
CA GLY A 251 -9.49 -15.94 -5.59
C GLY A 251 -8.40 -16.57 -4.71
N ASP A 252 -7.14 -16.39 -5.11
CA ASP A 252 -5.98 -16.98 -4.43
C ASP A 252 -5.79 -16.49 -2.98
N SER A 253 -6.23 -15.26 -2.68
CA SER A 253 -6.25 -14.68 -1.34
C SER A 253 -7.35 -15.27 -0.43
N GLY A 254 -8.22 -16.12 -0.98
CA GLY A 254 -9.38 -16.68 -0.31
C GLY A 254 -10.63 -15.81 -0.38
N THR A 255 -10.55 -14.58 -0.89
CA THR A 255 -11.69 -13.67 -1.03
C THR A 255 -12.65 -14.16 -2.13
N ILE A 256 -13.96 -14.04 -1.91
CA ILE A 256 -15.00 -14.44 -2.87
C ILE A 256 -15.34 -13.25 -3.77
N SER A 257 -15.08 -13.41 -5.06
CA SER A 257 -15.39 -12.48 -6.14
C SER A 257 -16.54 -13.00 -7.00
N SER A 258 -16.99 -12.23 -7.98
CA SER A 258 -17.91 -12.70 -9.02
C SER A 258 -17.53 -12.20 -10.40
N ILE A 259 -17.84 -13.02 -11.41
CA ILE A 259 -17.98 -12.56 -12.78
C ILE A 259 -19.43 -12.16 -12.99
N CYS A 260 -19.64 -10.91 -13.36
CA CYS A 260 -20.95 -10.38 -13.71
C CYS A 260 -21.11 -10.37 -15.23
N SER A 261 -22.24 -10.88 -15.71
CA SER A 261 -22.65 -10.80 -17.12
C SER A 261 -23.96 -10.05 -17.22
N LEU A 262 -23.95 -8.93 -17.92
CA LEU A 262 -25.10 -8.07 -18.17
C LEU A 262 -25.53 -8.20 -19.62
N TYR A 263 -26.82 -8.23 -19.89
CA TYR A 263 -27.38 -8.28 -21.24
C TYR A 263 -28.22 -7.04 -21.46
N ILE A 264 -27.70 -6.17 -22.31
CA ILE A 264 -28.25 -4.86 -22.62
C ILE A 264 -29.00 -4.97 -23.94
N ASP A 265 -30.16 -4.32 -23.99
CA ASP A 265 -31.02 -4.31 -25.17
C ASP A 265 -30.33 -3.68 -26.38
N GLY A 266 -30.40 -4.34 -27.54
CA GLY A 266 -29.81 -3.89 -28.80
C GLY A 266 -28.33 -4.23 -29.00
N ILE A 267 -27.84 -3.99 -30.22
CA ILE A 267 -26.42 -4.10 -30.59
C ILE A 267 -25.78 -2.71 -30.46
N LEU A 268 -24.93 -2.54 -29.45
CA LEU A 268 -24.32 -1.26 -29.12
C LEU A 268 -23.20 -0.92 -30.11
N ASP A 269 -23.17 0.32 -30.60
CA ASP A 269 -22.04 0.86 -31.35
C ASP A 269 -20.80 1.05 -30.44
N GLU A 270 -19.63 1.20 -31.06
CA GLU A 270 -18.35 1.26 -30.34
C GLU A 270 -18.24 2.49 -29.40
N LYS A 271 -18.84 3.62 -29.77
CA LYS A 271 -18.83 4.83 -28.93
C LYS A 271 -19.66 4.61 -27.68
N THR A 272 -20.83 3.99 -27.82
CA THR A 272 -21.71 3.63 -26.72
C THR A 272 -21.06 2.58 -25.82
N ARG A 273 -20.40 1.56 -26.38
CA ARG A 273 -19.62 0.56 -25.62
C ARG A 273 -18.50 1.21 -24.81
N ALA A 274 -17.72 2.10 -25.43
CA ALA A 274 -16.63 2.79 -24.74
C ALA A 274 -17.14 3.62 -23.55
N ALA A 275 -18.24 4.35 -23.72
CA ALA A 275 -18.80 5.17 -22.65
C ALA A 275 -19.40 4.35 -21.50
N VAL A 276 -20.06 3.21 -21.80
CA VAL A 276 -20.52 2.27 -20.76
C VAL A 276 -19.34 1.62 -20.04
N ALA A 277 -18.27 1.30 -20.77
CA ALA A 277 -17.06 0.75 -20.19
C ALA A 277 -16.38 1.74 -19.23
N GLU A 278 -16.32 3.02 -19.61
CA GLU A 278 -15.79 4.11 -18.79
C GLU A 278 -16.55 4.25 -17.46
N ASP A 279 -17.88 4.43 -17.50
CA ASP A 279 -18.70 4.55 -16.29
C ASP A 279 -18.53 3.33 -15.37
N LEU A 280 -18.46 2.14 -15.96
CA LEU A 280 -18.28 0.91 -15.22
C LEU A 280 -16.86 0.80 -14.63
N ARG A 281 -15.81 1.22 -15.33
CA ARG A 281 -14.45 1.28 -14.78
C ARG A 281 -14.37 2.24 -13.61
N ASP A 282 -14.97 3.42 -13.72
CA ASP A 282 -15.01 4.42 -12.67
C ASP A 282 -15.75 3.92 -11.44
N PHE A 283 -16.91 3.29 -11.66
CA PHE A 283 -17.66 2.66 -10.59
C PHE A 283 -16.83 1.56 -9.89
N LEU A 284 -16.15 0.71 -10.68
CA LEU A 284 -15.36 -0.39 -10.16
C LEU A 284 -14.04 0.05 -9.51
N ALA A 285 -13.48 1.20 -9.91
CA ALA A 285 -12.25 1.76 -9.34
C ALA A 285 -12.45 2.23 -7.89
N LEU A 286 -13.69 2.53 -7.49
CA LEU A 286 -14.05 2.77 -6.09
C LEU A 286 -14.40 1.46 -5.37
N GLY A 287 -14.18 1.46 -4.06
CA GLY A 287 -14.74 0.44 -3.17
C GLY A 287 -16.10 0.87 -2.63
N GLU A 288 -16.32 0.68 -1.33
CA GLU A 288 -17.53 1.12 -0.63
C GLU A 288 -17.86 2.60 -0.88
N ASN A 289 -19.13 2.86 -1.18
CA ASN A 289 -19.67 4.17 -1.53
C ASN A 289 -20.85 4.53 -0.61
N PRO A 290 -20.68 5.49 0.32
CA PRO A 290 -21.72 5.86 1.28
C PRO A 290 -22.83 6.76 0.69
N PHE A 291 -22.78 7.03 -0.62
CA PHE A 291 -23.59 8.03 -1.32
C PHE A 291 -24.43 7.48 -2.49
N GLU A 292 -24.46 6.16 -2.66
CA GLU A 292 -25.21 5.49 -3.74
C GLU A 292 -26.68 5.95 -3.80
N GLU A 293 -27.33 6.10 -2.64
CA GLU A 293 -28.73 6.49 -2.54
C GLU A 293 -29.02 7.88 -3.12
N LEU A 294 -28.12 8.86 -2.93
CA LEU A 294 -28.29 10.21 -3.47
C LEU A 294 -28.21 10.22 -5.00
N TYR A 295 -27.30 9.43 -5.56
CA TYR A 295 -27.29 9.22 -7.00
C TYR A 295 -28.58 8.54 -7.45
N LEU A 296 -29.01 7.43 -6.82
CA LEU A 296 -30.21 6.69 -7.20
C LEU A 296 -31.49 7.56 -7.18
N GLN A 297 -31.64 8.43 -6.18
CA GLN A 297 -32.76 9.37 -6.06
C GLN A 297 -32.69 10.56 -7.04
N GLY A 298 -31.58 10.71 -7.76
CA GLY A 298 -31.36 11.82 -8.71
C GLY A 298 -30.94 13.13 -8.04
N ALA A 299 -30.56 13.08 -6.75
CA ALA A 299 -30.00 14.23 -6.06
C ALA A 299 -28.63 14.59 -6.61
N TRP A 300 -27.83 13.61 -7.05
CA TRP A 300 -26.54 13.81 -7.74
C TRP A 300 -26.50 13.14 -9.11
N SER A 301 -25.65 13.63 -10.00
CA SER A 301 -25.18 12.91 -11.17
C SER A 301 -24.12 11.86 -10.80
N PHE A 302 -23.82 10.95 -11.72
CA PHE A 302 -22.81 9.90 -11.47
C PHE A 302 -21.41 10.49 -11.14
N PRO A 303 -20.86 11.45 -11.91
CA PRO A 303 -19.59 12.09 -11.56
C PRO A 303 -19.62 12.86 -10.22
N GLU A 304 -20.74 13.51 -9.88
CA GLU A 304 -20.90 14.19 -8.60
C GLU A 304 -20.79 13.21 -7.42
N MET A 305 -21.39 12.02 -7.54
CA MET A 305 -21.28 10.96 -6.54
C MET A 305 -19.82 10.48 -6.40
N LEU A 306 -19.12 10.21 -7.51
CA LEU A 306 -17.71 9.80 -7.47
C LEU A 306 -16.83 10.87 -6.81
N PHE A 307 -17.06 12.14 -7.14
CA PHE A 307 -16.37 13.28 -6.54
C PHE A 307 -16.66 13.41 -5.04
N ALA A 308 -17.91 13.18 -4.62
CA ALA A 308 -18.29 13.20 -3.21
C ALA A 308 -17.54 12.13 -2.41
N VAL A 309 -17.40 10.91 -2.95
CA VAL A 309 -16.61 9.84 -2.31
C VAL A 309 -15.15 10.26 -2.14
N CYS A 310 -14.52 10.75 -3.21
CA CYS A 310 -13.13 11.21 -3.17
C CYS A 310 -12.94 12.35 -2.16
N THR A 311 -13.87 13.31 -2.15
CA THR A 311 -13.86 14.45 -1.24
C THR A 311 -14.04 14.02 0.21
N GLY A 312 -14.95 13.09 0.51
CA GLY A 312 -15.17 12.59 1.86
C GLY A 312 -13.92 11.93 2.45
N PHE A 313 -13.25 11.08 1.68
CA PHE A 313 -11.97 10.49 2.11
C PHE A 313 -10.85 11.52 2.23
N PHE A 314 -10.75 12.47 1.29
CA PHE A 314 -9.77 13.55 1.37
C PHE A 314 -9.97 14.40 2.64
N VAL A 315 -11.19 14.89 2.85
CA VAL A 315 -11.50 15.74 4.02
C VAL A 315 -11.21 14.97 5.29
N HIS A 316 -11.73 13.74 5.43
CA HIS A 316 -11.41 12.92 6.59
C HIS A 316 -9.90 12.77 6.80
N GLN A 317 -9.11 12.52 5.74
CA GLN A 317 -7.67 12.29 5.86
C GLN A 317 -6.84 13.55 6.13
N PHE A 318 -7.26 14.73 5.71
CA PHE A 318 -6.41 15.93 5.72
C PHE A 318 -6.95 17.08 6.55
N ILE A 319 -8.25 17.10 6.90
CA ILE A 319 -8.84 18.23 7.62
C ILE A 319 -8.14 18.49 8.95
N PHE A 320 -7.92 19.76 9.23
CA PHE A 320 -7.40 20.28 10.48
C PHE A 320 -8.04 21.63 10.79
N ASN A 321 -8.11 21.95 12.08
CA ASN A 321 -8.52 23.26 12.55
C ASN A 321 -7.34 23.90 13.29
N ASP A 322 -6.70 24.89 12.67
CA ASP A 322 -5.58 25.62 13.26
C ASP A 322 -6.07 26.93 13.90
N THR A 323 -6.11 26.95 15.24
CA THR A 323 -6.50 28.14 16.00
C THR A 323 -5.31 29.05 16.27
N GLU A 324 -5.53 30.37 16.33
CA GLU A 324 -4.49 31.34 16.68
C GLU A 324 -3.84 31.03 18.05
N ILE A 325 -4.62 30.45 18.97
CA ILE A 325 -4.15 30.00 20.28
C ILE A 325 -3.12 28.87 20.12
N ASP A 326 -3.39 27.87 19.29
CA ASP A 326 -2.47 26.75 19.07
C ASP A 326 -1.16 27.23 18.44
N ARG A 327 -1.22 28.13 17.45
CA ARG A 327 0.01 28.73 16.88
C ARG A 327 0.80 29.49 17.94
N ARG A 328 0.13 30.27 18.79
CA ARG A 328 0.78 31.02 19.86
C ARG A 328 1.41 30.10 20.89
N ILE A 329 0.73 29.02 21.29
CA ILE A 329 1.30 28.01 22.19
C ILE A 329 2.52 27.37 21.54
N MET A 330 2.40 26.91 20.28
CA MET A 330 3.49 26.29 19.54
C MET A 330 4.73 27.19 19.45
N GLY A 331 4.53 28.50 19.20
CA GLY A 331 5.60 29.49 19.15
C GLY A 331 6.25 29.81 20.51
N LEU A 332 5.56 29.58 21.62
CA LEU A 332 6.07 29.80 22.98
C LEU A 332 6.79 28.58 23.56
N LEU A 333 6.55 27.37 23.01
CA LEU A 333 7.24 26.16 23.45
C LEU A 333 8.72 26.23 23.05
N ALA A 334 9.60 26.29 24.06
CA ALA A 334 11.05 26.34 23.83
C ALA A 334 11.66 24.98 23.46
N ASP A 335 11.04 23.88 23.89
CA ASP A 335 11.54 22.52 23.74
C ASP A 335 10.86 21.80 22.55
N GLU A 336 11.67 21.21 21.67
CA GLU A 336 11.17 20.48 20.49
C GLU A 336 10.34 19.24 20.85
N ALA A 337 10.66 18.52 21.93
CA ALA A 337 9.85 17.39 22.38
C ALA A 337 8.47 17.85 22.88
N LEU A 338 8.39 19.03 23.53
CA LEU A 338 7.10 19.62 23.88
C LEU A 338 6.30 20.03 22.65
N LYS A 339 6.95 20.61 21.63
CA LYS A 339 6.31 20.92 20.35
C LYS A 339 5.77 19.68 19.67
N GLU A 340 6.56 18.60 19.61
CA GLU A 340 6.13 17.32 19.03
C GLU A 340 4.95 16.70 19.80
N ALA A 341 5.00 16.71 21.13
CA ALA A 341 3.90 16.22 21.96
C ALA A 341 2.63 17.05 21.76
N PHE A 342 2.76 18.38 21.64
CA PHE A 342 1.65 19.28 21.38
C PHE A 342 1.07 19.09 19.98
N ALA A 343 1.91 18.99 18.95
CA ALA A 343 1.53 18.64 17.58
C ALA A 343 0.76 17.31 17.52
N LYS A 344 1.24 16.28 18.22
CA LYS A 344 0.54 14.99 18.31
C LYS A 344 -0.84 15.14 18.98
N ARG A 345 -0.94 15.94 20.04
CA ARG A 345 -2.23 16.23 20.70
C ARG A 345 -3.19 16.97 19.77
N ILE A 346 -2.73 17.98 19.03
CA ILE A 346 -3.52 18.69 18.01
C ILE A 346 -4.03 17.70 16.97
N SER A 347 -3.14 16.86 16.44
CA SER A 347 -3.50 15.83 15.46
C SER A 347 -4.61 14.91 16.00
N ILE A 348 -4.51 14.42 17.25
CA ILE A 348 -5.54 13.56 17.85
C ILE A 348 -6.86 14.32 18.04
N SER A 349 -6.78 15.60 18.46
CA SER A 349 -7.95 16.45 18.64
C SER A 349 -8.71 16.64 17.32
N ASN A 350 -8.00 16.99 16.24
CA ASN A 350 -8.58 17.13 14.91
C ASN A 350 -9.26 15.84 14.43
N ARG A 351 -8.66 14.67 14.65
CA ARG A 351 -9.27 13.37 14.29
C ARG A 351 -10.56 13.10 15.06
N SER A 352 -10.61 13.51 16.32
CA SER A 352 -11.79 13.31 17.19
C SER A 352 -12.95 14.24 16.81
N GLU A 353 -12.65 15.42 16.26
CA GLU A 353 -13.65 16.40 15.79
C GLU A 353 -14.24 16.00 14.42
N TYR A 354 -13.40 15.51 13.50
CA TYR A 354 -13.78 15.22 12.10
C TYR A 354 -13.79 13.72 11.79
N LEU A 355 -14.58 12.97 12.55
CA LEU A 355 -14.78 11.53 12.33
C LEU A 355 -15.38 11.26 10.94
N ARG A 356 -14.98 10.16 10.29
CA ARG A 356 -15.39 9.82 8.92
C ARG A 356 -16.90 9.85 8.69
N HIS A 357 -17.68 9.34 9.65
CA HIS A 357 -19.14 9.32 9.54
C HIS A 357 -19.75 10.74 9.62
N LEU A 358 -19.14 11.66 10.38
CA LEU A 358 -19.58 13.06 10.44
C LEU A 358 -19.31 13.76 9.11
N VAL A 359 -18.13 13.55 8.53
CA VAL A 359 -17.79 14.05 7.18
C VAL A 359 -18.80 13.54 6.15
N ASN A 360 -19.08 12.23 6.16
CA ASN A 360 -20.04 11.64 5.22
C ASN A 360 -21.46 12.18 5.41
N ASN A 361 -21.91 12.37 6.65
CA ASN A 361 -23.24 12.94 6.92
C ASN A 361 -23.33 14.40 6.43
N ALA A 362 -22.31 15.22 6.69
CA ALA A 362 -22.27 16.60 6.21
C ALA A 362 -22.38 16.71 4.68
N LEU A 363 -21.65 15.85 3.94
CA LEU A 363 -21.73 15.78 2.48
C LEU A 363 -23.10 15.26 2.01
N ARG A 364 -23.66 14.25 2.69
CA ARG A 364 -24.96 13.66 2.34
C ARG A 364 -26.11 14.65 2.51
N ASP A 365 -26.10 15.39 3.61
CA ASP A 365 -27.20 16.27 4.02
C ASP A 365 -27.18 17.62 3.27
N ASN A 366 -26.11 17.92 2.53
CA ASN A 366 -25.93 19.18 1.80
C ASN A 366 -25.53 18.92 0.33
N PRO A 367 -26.38 18.25 -0.47
CA PRO A 367 -26.04 17.82 -1.81
C PRO A 367 -25.75 18.96 -2.78
N ASP A 368 -26.35 20.13 -2.58
CA ASP A 368 -26.16 21.32 -3.41
C ASP A 368 -24.76 21.93 -3.24
N MET A 369 -24.18 21.86 -2.04
CA MET A 369 -22.81 22.31 -1.78
C MET A 369 -21.78 21.41 -2.48
N VAL A 370 -22.01 20.10 -2.50
CA VAL A 370 -21.17 19.14 -3.23
C VAL A 370 -21.24 19.41 -4.74
N LYS A 371 -22.42 19.70 -5.30
CA LYS A 371 -22.57 20.10 -6.71
C LYS A 371 -21.77 21.35 -7.02
N ARG A 372 -21.82 22.35 -6.14
CA ARG A 372 -21.07 23.60 -6.33
C ARG A 372 -19.56 23.34 -6.36
N LEU A 373 -19.04 22.53 -5.45
CA LEU A 373 -17.64 22.11 -5.42
C LEU A 373 -17.25 21.31 -6.66
N PHE A 374 -18.07 20.33 -7.06
CA PHE A 374 -17.84 19.53 -8.26
C PHE A 374 -17.80 20.39 -9.51
N SER A 375 -18.69 21.38 -9.65
CA SER A 375 -18.68 22.31 -10.79
C SER A 375 -17.36 23.08 -10.90
N LEU A 376 -16.77 23.51 -9.79
CA LEU A 376 -15.47 24.17 -9.80
C LEU A 376 -14.34 23.19 -10.17
N PHE A 377 -14.40 21.97 -9.64
CA PHE A 377 -13.45 20.92 -9.94
C PHE A 377 -13.49 20.49 -11.42
N ASP A 378 -14.68 20.22 -11.97
CA ASP A 378 -14.88 19.83 -13.36
C ASP A 378 -14.41 20.94 -14.32
N ARG A 379 -14.78 22.20 -14.06
CA ARG A 379 -14.29 23.36 -14.83
C ARG A 379 -12.77 23.54 -14.78
N ARG A 380 -12.09 22.96 -13.79
CA ARG A 380 -10.64 23.04 -13.62
C ARG A 380 -9.90 21.87 -14.27
N PHE A 381 -10.44 20.65 -14.19
CA PHE A 381 -9.73 19.41 -14.55
C PHE A 381 -10.33 18.63 -15.71
N ASN A 382 -11.51 18.99 -16.22
CA ASN A 382 -12.10 18.29 -17.35
C ASN A 382 -11.38 18.65 -18.67
N PRO A 383 -10.70 17.68 -19.31
CA PRO A 383 -9.93 17.93 -20.53
C PRO A 383 -10.83 18.29 -21.71
N ALA A 384 -12.11 17.89 -21.69
CA ALA A 384 -13.07 18.18 -22.75
C ALA A 384 -13.55 19.64 -22.77
N LEU A 385 -13.31 20.41 -21.69
CA LEU A 385 -13.69 21.81 -21.63
C LEU A 385 -12.67 22.71 -22.34
N PRO A 386 -13.12 23.58 -23.28
CA PRO A 386 -12.23 24.43 -24.07
C PRO A 386 -11.59 25.57 -23.25
N ALA A 387 -12.33 26.11 -22.27
CA ALA A 387 -11.86 27.16 -21.37
C ALA A 387 -11.96 26.66 -19.93
N ARG A 388 -10.80 26.30 -19.36
CA ARG A 388 -10.69 25.83 -17.97
C ARG A 388 -10.49 27.00 -17.01
N LEU A 389 -10.95 26.84 -15.77
CA LEU A 389 -10.66 27.78 -14.70
C LEU A 389 -9.16 27.81 -14.43
N ASP A 390 -8.54 28.99 -14.50
CA ASP A 390 -7.19 29.19 -13.99
C ASP A 390 -7.20 29.33 -12.46
N THR A 391 -6.01 29.43 -11.87
CA THR A 391 -5.84 29.52 -10.42
C THR A 391 -6.52 30.77 -9.82
N ALA A 392 -6.38 31.93 -10.47
CA ALA A 392 -6.92 33.19 -9.96
C ALA A 392 -8.46 33.22 -10.02
N ALA A 393 -9.04 32.70 -11.11
CA ALA A 393 -10.48 32.57 -11.27
C ALA A 393 -11.05 31.56 -10.27
N LEU A 394 -10.35 30.44 -10.03
CA LEU A 394 -10.74 29.45 -9.02
C LEU A 394 -10.74 30.06 -7.61
N ASP A 395 -9.69 30.81 -7.24
CA ASP A 395 -9.60 31.48 -5.93
C ASP A 395 -10.75 32.46 -5.69
N LYS A 396 -11.16 33.19 -6.74
CA LYS A 396 -12.33 34.09 -6.68
C LYS A 396 -13.63 33.33 -6.43
N GLU A 397 -13.86 32.23 -7.15
CA GLU A 397 -15.06 31.40 -6.99
C GLU A 397 -15.12 30.72 -5.61
N LEU A 398 -13.97 30.23 -5.12
CA LEU A 398 -13.87 29.64 -3.78
C LEU A 398 -14.09 30.68 -2.68
N THR A 399 -13.66 31.93 -2.87
CA THR A 399 -13.96 33.03 -1.95
C THR A 399 -15.47 33.27 -1.84
N GLN A 400 -16.19 33.22 -2.96
CA GLN A 400 -17.65 33.35 -2.98
C GLN A 400 -18.33 32.16 -2.29
N LEU A 401 -17.86 30.93 -2.56
CA LEU A 401 -18.34 29.72 -1.90
C LEU A 401 -18.11 29.78 -0.39
N ASN A 402 -16.94 30.23 0.07
CA ASN A 402 -16.66 30.36 1.50
C ASN A 402 -17.61 31.36 2.19
N ALA A 403 -17.94 32.49 1.53
CA ALA A 403 -18.92 33.44 2.06
C ALA A 403 -20.36 32.88 2.08
N GLU A 404 -20.68 31.91 1.23
CA GLU A 404 -21.94 31.17 1.28
C GLU A 404 -21.95 30.16 2.43
N ILE A 405 -20.88 29.36 2.58
CA ILE A 405 -20.68 28.41 3.68
C ILE A 405 -20.82 29.13 5.03
N ASP A 406 -20.19 30.29 5.19
CA ASP A 406 -20.21 31.07 6.43
C ASP A 406 -21.61 31.56 6.82
N ARG A 407 -22.45 31.88 5.83
CA ARG A 407 -23.83 32.29 6.09
C ARG A 407 -24.73 31.11 6.40
N ARG A 408 -24.50 29.95 5.74
CA ARG A 408 -25.35 28.77 5.87
C ARG A 408 -25.10 27.98 7.15
N PHE A 409 -23.84 27.85 7.56
CA PHE A 409 -23.41 26.98 8.65
C PHE A 409 -22.88 27.76 9.86
N VAL A 410 -23.40 28.97 10.09
CA VAL A 410 -22.95 29.86 11.18
C VAL A 410 -23.10 29.23 12.58
N GLU A 411 -24.03 28.28 12.74
CA GLU A 411 -24.26 27.55 14.00
C GLU A 411 -23.59 26.17 14.04
N ASP A 412 -23.02 25.70 12.93
CA ASP A 412 -22.38 24.38 12.82
C ASP A 412 -20.95 24.50 12.29
N ASN A 413 -20.04 24.79 13.21
CA ASN A 413 -18.60 24.95 12.91
C ASN A 413 -17.99 23.70 12.28
N THR A 414 -18.49 22.51 12.60
CA THR A 414 -17.96 21.25 12.07
C THR A 414 -18.30 21.13 10.59
N VAL A 415 -19.56 21.32 10.21
CA VAL A 415 -20.00 21.29 8.81
C VAL A 415 -19.37 22.45 8.03
N GLN A 416 -19.27 23.63 8.63
CA GLN A 416 -18.55 24.77 8.06
C GLN A 416 -17.09 24.42 7.74
N GLY A 417 -16.37 23.82 8.69
CA GLY A 417 -14.98 23.37 8.53
C GLY A 417 -14.84 22.33 7.42
N ILE A 418 -15.74 21.34 7.39
CA ILE A 418 -15.78 20.30 6.35
C ILE A 418 -15.88 20.89 4.95
N PHE A 419 -16.83 21.79 4.70
CA PHE A 419 -17.02 22.36 3.36
C PHE A 419 -15.92 23.35 2.96
N ARG A 420 -15.39 24.14 3.90
CA ARG A 420 -14.22 25.00 3.64
C ARG A 420 -13.01 24.15 3.24
N PHE A 421 -12.77 23.05 3.95
CA PHE A 421 -11.66 22.15 3.66
C PHE A 421 -11.89 21.35 2.37
N ALA A 422 -13.13 21.02 2.02
CA ALA A 422 -13.46 20.49 0.70
C ALA A 422 -13.13 21.49 -0.44
N GLY A 423 -13.24 22.80 -0.20
CA GLY A 423 -12.73 23.82 -1.11
C GLY A 423 -11.19 23.77 -1.28
N VAL A 424 -10.46 23.49 -0.19
CA VAL A 424 -9.00 23.28 -0.23
C VAL A 424 -8.64 22.09 -1.12
N PHE A 425 -9.43 21.01 -1.10
CA PHE A 425 -9.22 19.85 -1.99
C PHE A 425 -9.15 20.27 -3.47
N VAL A 426 -10.14 21.06 -3.91
CA VAL A 426 -10.24 21.54 -5.30
C VAL A 426 -9.06 22.45 -5.62
N ARG A 427 -8.72 23.36 -4.71
CA ARG A 427 -7.65 24.35 -4.94
C ARG A 427 -6.24 23.77 -4.93
N ALA A 428 -5.98 22.82 -4.04
CA ALA A 428 -4.66 22.23 -3.85
C ALA A 428 -4.37 21.10 -4.83
N THR A 429 -5.38 20.55 -5.50
CA THR A 429 -5.15 19.59 -6.59
C THR A 429 -4.45 20.29 -7.75
N VAL A 430 -3.38 19.67 -8.27
CA VAL A 430 -2.64 20.17 -9.45
C VAL A 430 -2.66 19.20 -10.62
N LYS A 431 -2.85 17.90 -10.36
CA LYS A 431 -3.14 16.86 -11.37
C LYS A 431 -4.12 15.85 -10.80
N THR A 432 -4.97 15.29 -11.65
CA THR A 432 -5.84 14.18 -11.28
C THR A 432 -6.17 13.30 -12.50
N ASN A 433 -6.39 12.01 -12.27
CA ASN A 433 -6.89 11.09 -13.29
C ASN A 433 -8.43 10.96 -13.25
N PHE A 434 -9.14 11.86 -12.56
CA PHE A 434 -10.60 11.81 -12.38
C PHE A 434 -11.36 11.70 -13.70
N HIS A 435 -10.90 12.32 -14.79
CA HIS A 435 -11.52 12.26 -16.12
C HIS A 435 -10.88 11.28 -17.10
N LYS A 436 -9.92 10.46 -16.65
CA LYS A 436 -9.25 9.46 -17.49
C LYS A 436 -10.12 8.21 -17.70
N GLY A 437 -10.41 7.80 -18.93
CA GLY A 437 -11.36 6.71 -19.20
C GLY A 437 -10.87 5.29 -18.82
N GLU A 438 -9.56 5.08 -18.73
CA GLU A 438 -8.97 3.83 -18.23
C GLU A 438 -8.10 4.09 -16.99
N LYS A 439 -8.61 3.69 -15.83
CA LYS A 439 -7.91 3.76 -14.55
C LYS A 439 -8.31 2.63 -13.60
N ARG A 440 -7.44 2.37 -12.63
CA ARG A 440 -7.63 1.37 -11.58
C ARG A 440 -8.11 1.97 -10.25
N SER A 441 -7.76 3.23 -10.02
CA SER A 441 -8.00 4.01 -8.81
C SER A 441 -8.11 5.49 -9.16
N PHE A 442 -8.64 6.29 -8.25
CA PHE A 442 -8.62 7.75 -8.36
C PHE A 442 -7.38 8.29 -7.67
N ALA A 443 -6.64 9.16 -8.36
CA ALA A 443 -5.39 9.73 -7.88
C ALA A 443 -5.39 11.25 -8.02
N PHE A 444 -4.79 11.90 -7.02
CA PHE A 444 -4.69 13.35 -6.92
C PHE A 444 -3.27 13.73 -6.51
N ARG A 445 -2.62 14.58 -7.31
CA ARG A 445 -1.39 15.25 -6.94
C ARG A 445 -1.74 16.57 -6.27
N LEU A 446 -1.37 16.72 -5.00
CA LEU A 446 -1.81 17.81 -4.12
C LEU A 446 -0.64 18.71 -3.67
N GLU A 447 -0.84 20.02 -3.69
CA GLU A 447 0.05 20.97 -3.01
C GLU A 447 0.15 20.66 -1.51
N PRO A 448 1.29 20.91 -0.87
CA PRO A 448 1.51 20.58 0.55
C PRO A 448 0.64 21.42 1.51
N ALA A 449 -0.05 22.46 1.02
CA ALA A 449 -0.94 23.31 1.80
C ALA A 449 -2.15 22.56 2.42
N VAL A 450 -2.40 21.31 2.00
CA VAL A 450 -3.40 20.42 2.62
C VAL A 450 -2.97 19.88 3.98
N LEU A 451 -1.71 20.08 4.38
CA LEU A 451 -1.15 19.59 5.64
C LEU A 451 -1.21 20.67 6.73
N ASP A 452 -1.60 20.28 7.93
CA ASP A 452 -1.59 21.13 9.12
C ASP A 452 -0.16 21.65 9.42
N PRO A 453 0.09 22.96 9.35
CA PRO A 453 1.44 23.51 9.57
C PRO A 453 1.97 23.27 10.99
N LEU A 454 1.11 23.06 11.98
CA LEU A 454 1.50 22.77 13.36
C LEU A 454 1.92 21.31 13.54
N VAL A 455 1.31 20.39 12.80
CA VAL A 455 1.63 18.95 12.87
C VAL A 455 2.76 18.59 11.92
N PHE A 456 2.75 19.18 10.72
CA PHE A 456 3.64 18.89 9.60
C PHE A 456 4.64 20.05 9.39
N SER A 457 5.41 20.36 10.43
CA SER A 457 6.30 21.54 10.48
C SER A 457 7.49 21.52 9.52
N SER A 458 7.85 20.36 8.98
CA SER A 458 8.97 20.19 8.04
C SER A 458 8.49 20.29 6.59
N LYS A 459 9.35 20.82 5.73
CA LYS A 459 9.10 20.95 4.28
C LYS A 459 8.60 19.63 3.67
N VAL A 460 7.42 19.70 3.05
CA VAL A 460 6.87 18.69 2.16
C VAL A 460 6.75 19.32 0.77
N TYR A 461 7.36 18.71 -0.22
CA TYR A 461 7.34 19.19 -1.60
C TYR A 461 6.07 18.80 -2.35
N GLY A 462 5.51 17.63 -2.00
CA GLY A 462 4.32 17.14 -2.66
C GLY A 462 3.65 15.99 -1.95
N VAL A 463 2.33 15.95 -2.09
CA VAL A 463 1.48 14.86 -1.62
C VAL A 463 0.80 14.20 -2.83
N PHE A 464 0.80 12.87 -2.87
CA PHE A 464 -0.12 12.11 -3.71
C PHE A 464 -1.16 11.46 -2.81
N PHE A 465 -2.42 11.52 -3.22
CA PHE A 465 -3.53 10.86 -2.56
C PHE A 465 -4.21 9.93 -3.55
N VAL A 466 -4.30 8.64 -3.20
CA VAL A 466 -4.87 7.61 -4.07
C VAL A 466 -5.98 6.88 -3.34
N LEU A 467 -7.15 6.81 -3.97
CA LEU A 467 -8.31 6.08 -3.51
C LEU A 467 -8.62 4.96 -4.50
N GLY A 468 -8.43 3.72 -4.07
CA GLY A 468 -8.73 2.53 -4.84
C GLY A 468 -9.86 1.70 -4.25
N HIS A 469 -10.10 0.59 -4.93
CA HIS A 469 -11.04 -0.44 -4.51
C HIS A 469 -10.47 -1.26 -3.35
N TYR A 470 -9.21 -1.66 -3.45
CA TYR A 470 -8.54 -2.53 -2.48
C TYR A 470 -7.99 -1.76 -1.27
N GLY A 471 -7.74 -0.47 -1.42
CA GLY A 471 -7.19 0.35 -0.34
C GLY A 471 -7.07 1.82 -0.68
N LEU A 472 -6.61 2.56 0.31
CA LEU A 472 -6.30 3.98 0.22
C LEU A 472 -4.82 4.18 0.51
N GLY A 473 -4.18 5.16 -0.12
CA GLY A 473 -2.80 5.46 0.19
C GLY A 473 -2.42 6.91 -0.03
N THR A 474 -1.39 7.33 0.70
CA THR A 474 -0.77 8.63 0.52
C THR A 474 0.71 8.48 0.21
N HIS A 475 1.27 9.44 -0.54
CA HIS A 475 2.71 9.58 -0.76
C HIS A 475 3.14 10.97 -0.32
N MET A 476 4.14 11.11 0.54
CA MET A 476 4.72 12.42 0.86
C MET A 476 6.21 12.42 0.52
N ARG A 477 6.66 13.46 -0.18
CA ARG A 477 8.06 13.64 -0.56
C ARG A 477 8.61 14.98 -0.08
N ALA A 478 9.86 14.98 0.40
CA ALA A 478 10.55 16.16 0.92
C ALA A 478 11.05 17.10 -0.18
N GLU A 479 11.38 16.57 -1.36
CA GLU A 479 11.90 17.30 -2.52
C GLU A 479 11.36 16.67 -3.82
N ASP A 480 11.72 17.26 -4.96
CA ASP A 480 11.35 16.73 -6.27
C ASP A 480 11.94 15.33 -6.52
N ILE A 481 13.25 15.23 -6.39
CA ILE A 481 13.97 13.96 -6.46
C ILE A 481 14.00 13.37 -5.06
N ALA A 482 13.08 12.45 -4.78
CA ALA A 482 12.94 11.84 -3.47
C ALA A 482 12.58 10.36 -3.57
N ARG A 483 13.13 9.57 -2.64
CA ARG A 483 12.96 8.11 -2.57
C ARG A 483 12.38 7.73 -1.22
N GLY A 484 11.53 6.71 -1.21
CA GLY A 484 11.02 6.19 0.05
C GLY A 484 10.36 4.84 0.00
N GLY A 485 10.32 4.20 1.17
CA GLY A 485 9.68 2.89 1.33
C GLY A 485 8.17 2.94 1.14
N LEU A 486 7.58 1.92 0.52
CA LEU A 486 6.14 1.68 0.52
C LEU A 486 5.79 0.79 1.70
N ARG A 487 4.98 1.29 2.63
CA ARG A 487 4.50 0.54 3.79
C ARG A 487 3.06 0.11 3.57
N LEU A 488 2.81 -1.18 3.71
CA LEU A 488 1.49 -1.78 3.66
C LEU A 488 1.02 -2.10 5.07
N LEU A 489 0.01 -1.40 5.57
CA LEU A 489 -0.49 -1.60 6.93
C LEU A 489 -1.27 -2.91 7.06
N ARG A 490 -1.13 -3.56 8.21
CA ARG A 490 -1.92 -4.74 8.57
C ARG A 490 -3.21 -4.29 9.24
N VAL A 491 -4.33 -4.57 8.59
CA VAL A 491 -5.64 -4.11 9.04
C VAL A 491 -6.56 -5.27 9.40
N THR A 492 -7.49 -4.99 10.31
CA THR A 492 -8.66 -5.77 10.70
C THR A 492 -9.85 -4.81 10.74
N PRO A 493 -11.10 -5.31 10.71
CA PRO A 493 -12.27 -4.44 10.88
C PRO A 493 -12.23 -3.59 12.16
N THR A 494 -11.52 -4.07 13.20
CA THR A 494 -11.43 -3.39 14.50
C THR A 494 -10.37 -2.30 14.58
N ASN A 495 -9.27 -2.38 13.82
CA ASN A 495 -8.21 -1.35 13.86
C ASN A 495 -8.24 -0.40 12.65
N TYR A 496 -9.03 -0.70 11.61
CA TYR A 496 -8.99 0.01 10.32
C TYR A 496 -9.13 1.53 10.44
N GLU A 497 -10.08 2.04 11.24
CA GLU A 497 -10.25 3.49 11.45
C GLU A 497 -8.99 4.12 12.08
N ASN A 498 -8.38 3.46 13.06
CA ASN A 498 -7.17 3.96 13.71
C ASN A 498 -5.97 3.98 12.76
N GLU A 499 -5.82 2.94 11.92
CA GLU A 499 -4.75 2.87 10.92
C GLU A 499 -4.95 3.93 9.82
N LEU A 500 -6.20 4.18 9.40
CA LEU A 500 -6.53 5.27 8.49
C LEU A 500 -6.18 6.64 9.08
N ASP A 501 -6.56 6.92 10.33
CA ASP A 501 -6.29 8.18 11.01
C ASP A 501 -4.79 8.44 11.23
N GLY A 502 -4.03 7.37 11.49
CA GLY A 502 -2.58 7.44 11.71
C GLY A 502 -1.74 7.51 10.44
N ALA A 503 -2.31 7.20 9.27
CA ALA A 503 -1.56 6.97 8.03
C ALA A 503 -0.74 8.20 7.59
N ASN A 504 -1.34 9.39 7.60
CA ASN A 504 -0.67 10.62 7.15
C ASN A 504 0.47 11.06 8.08
N LEU A 505 0.28 10.95 9.39
CA LEU A 505 1.34 11.25 10.37
C LEU A 505 2.50 10.26 10.23
N LEU A 506 2.20 8.97 10.03
CA LEU A 506 3.20 7.95 9.79
C LEU A 506 3.98 8.22 8.48
N ASN A 507 3.29 8.60 7.42
CA ASN A 507 3.86 8.95 6.13
C ASN A 507 4.88 10.10 6.27
N TYR A 508 4.45 11.20 6.89
CA TYR A 508 5.29 12.37 7.18
C TYR A 508 6.50 12.04 8.06
N ALA A 509 6.27 11.34 9.18
CA ALA A 509 7.31 11.02 10.16
C ALA A 509 8.42 10.16 9.54
N LEU A 510 8.06 9.19 8.69
CA LEU A 510 9.02 8.28 8.08
C LEU A 510 9.70 8.88 6.84
N GLY A 511 8.98 9.62 5.99
CA GLY A 511 9.53 10.14 4.73
C GLY A 511 10.16 11.53 4.88
N PRO A 512 9.35 12.60 4.83
CA PRO A 512 9.81 13.97 4.94
C PRO A 512 10.65 14.29 6.17
N LYS A 513 10.42 13.63 7.31
CA LYS A 513 11.16 13.89 8.55
C LYS A 513 12.37 12.96 8.73
N ALA A 514 12.16 11.65 8.85
CA ALA A 514 13.26 10.73 9.19
C ALA A 514 14.17 10.36 8.00
N GLN A 515 13.59 9.98 6.85
CA GLN A 515 14.40 9.51 5.72
C GLN A 515 15.24 10.62 5.09
N ARG A 516 14.77 11.88 5.04
CA ARG A 516 15.58 12.97 4.48
C ARG A 516 16.93 13.13 5.19
N LEU A 517 16.97 12.88 6.51
CA LEU A 517 18.18 13.01 7.33
C LEU A 517 19.20 11.89 7.04
N LYS A 518 18.74 10.76 6.50
CA LYS A 518 19.60 9.63 6.10
C LYS A 518 20.23 9.85 4.73
N HIS A 519 19.60 10.62 3.86
CA HIS A 519 19.99 10.74 2.45
C HIS A 519 21.01 11.87 2.20
N LYS A 520 22.13 11.82 2.92
CA LYS A 520 23.22 12.81 2.81
C LYS A 520 24.16 12.53 1.64
N ASP A 521 24.40 11.26 1.35
CA ASP A 521 25.39 10.81 0.36
C ASP A 521 24.80 10.49 -1.02
N ILE A 522 23.50 10.68 -1.19
CA ILE A 522 22.76 10.32 -2.40
C ILE A 522 21.91 11.49 -2.90
N ALA A 523 21.64 11.52 -4.19
CA ALA A 523 20.88 12.59 -4.84
C ALA A 523 19.46 12.74 -4.26
N GLU A 524 18.79 11.63 -3.96
CA GLU A 524 17.40 11.61 -3.56
C GLU A 524 17.18 12.10 -2.13
N SER A 525 16.19 12.97 -1.90
CA SER A 525 15.68 13.29 -0.56
C SER A 525 14.73 12.20 -0.04
N GLY A 526 14.16 12.39 1.15
CA GLY A 526 13.26 11.44 1.80
C GLY A 526 11.82 11.50 1.26
N ALA A 527 11.20 10.33 1.06
CA ALA A 527 9.78 10.20 0.76
C ALA A 527 9.17 9.01 1.52
N LYS A 528 7.85 8.83 1.47
CA LYS A 528 7.21 7.62 1.98
C LYS A 528 5.87 7.40 1.29
N GLY A 529 5.56 6.13 1.02
CA GLY A 529 4.20 5.72 0.72
C GLY A 529 3.61 4.91 1.87
N VAL A 530 2.37 5.21 2.26
CA VAL A 530 1.61 4.42 3.23
C VAL A 530 0.31 4.01 2.56
N VAL A 531 0.07 2.70 2.51
CA VAL A 531 -1.13 2.10 1.92
C VAL A 531 -1.88 1.35 3.02
N VAL A 532 -3.15 1.69 3.16
CA VAL A 532 -4.11 1.10 4.10
C VAL A 532 -5.09 0.26 3.27
N PRO A 533 -4.94 -1.08 3.25
CA PRO A 533 -5.93 -1.95 2.63
C PRO A 533 -7.29 -1.78 3.29
N ARG A 534 -8.38 -2.02 2.56
CA ARG A 534 -9.69 -2.17 3.20
C ARG A 534 -9.74 -3.47 4.00
N PRO A 535 -10.54 -3.56 5.08
CA PRO A 535 -10.58 -4.76 5.93
C PRO A 535 -10.90 -6.05 5.17
N GLU A 536 -11.75 -5.97 4.14
CA GLU A 536 -12.16 -7.10 3.30
C GLU A 536 -11.02 -7.61 2.39
N HIS A 537 -9.99 -6.77 2.20
CA HIS A 537 -8.85 -6.98 1.32
C HIS A 537 -7.51 -7.02 2.07
N ALA A 538 -7.54 -7.21 3.40
CA ALA A 538 -6.33 -7.23 4.24
C ALA A 538 -5.27 -8.26 3.77
N HIS A 539 -5.69 -9.32 3.08
CA HIS A 539 -4.82 -10.37 2.54
C HIS A 539 -4.43 -10.17 1.07
N ASP A 540 -4.96 -9.13 0.41
CA ASP A 540 -4.69 -8.81 -1.01
C ASP A 540 -3.80 -7.58 -1.14
N GLY A 541 -2.62 -7.68 -0.52
CA GLY A 541 -1.66 -6.58 -0.43
C GLY A 541 -1.16 -6.08 -1.78
N LEU A 542 -0.95 -7.00 -2.74
CA LEU A 542 -0.46 -6.64 -4.07
C LEU A 542 -1.50 -5.82 -4.84
N SER A 543 -2.79 -6.20 -4.79
CA SER A 543 -3.84 -5.43 -5.46
C SER A 543 -4.01 -4.02 -4.89
N ALA A 544 -3.86 -3.86 -3.56
CA ALA A 544 -3.85 -2.53 -2.93
C ALA A 544 -2.64 -1.69 -3.37
N LEU A 545 -1.46 -2.31 -3.54
CA LEU A 545 -0.28 -1.63 -4.07
C LEU A 545 -0.43 -1.28 -5.55
N TYR A 546 -1.10 -2.11 -6.36
CA TYR A 546 -1.42 -1.76 -7.74
C TYR A 546 -2.40 -0.59 -7.82
N ASP A 547 -3.44 -0.55 -6.97
CA ASP A 547 -4.32 0.62 -6.91
C ASP A 547 -3.50 1.89 -6.64
N TYR A 548 -2.59 1.84 -5.67
CA TYR A 548 -1.74 2.96 -5.31
C TYR A 548 -0.76 3.37 -6.42
N THR A 549 -0.01 2.42 -6.95
CA THR A 549 1.07 2.68 -7.92
C THR A 549 0.54 2.99 -9.31
N ASP A 550 -0.50 2.29 -9.79
CA ASP A 550 -1.12 2.58 -11.09
C ASP A 550 -1.79 3.97 -11.10
N GLY A 551 -2.44 4.35 -9.99
CA GLY A 551 -3.01 5.68 -9.83
C GLY A 551 -1.97 6.80 -9.86
N ILE A 552 -0.82 6.62 -9.19
CA ILE A 552 0.30 7.56 -9.30
C ILE A 552 0.86 7.58 -10.72
N MET A 553 1.00 6.43 -11.37
CA MET A 553 1.47 6.36 -12.77
C MET A 553 0.54 7.06 -13.74
N ASP A 554 -0.78 7.10 -13.50
CA ASP A 554 -1.70 7.90 -14.31
C ASP A 554 -1.38 9.40 -14.28
N LEU A 555 -0.77 9.89 -13.20
CA LEU A 555 -0.39 11.30 -13.04
C LEU A 555 1.05 11.59 -13.50
N MET A 556 1.92 10.57 -13.46
CA MET A 556 3.32 10.67 -13.91
C MET A 556 3.43 10.56 -15.44
N LEU A 557 2.68 9.64 -16.05
CA LEU A 557 2.78 9.37 -17.48
C LEU A 557 1.99 10.42 -18.28
N PRO A 558 2.55 10.94 -19.39
CA PRO A 558 1.83 11.86 -20.25
C PRO A 558 0.51 11.28 -20.73
N SER A 559 -0.59 12.03 -20.57
CA SER A 559 -1.91 11.66 -21.06
C SER A 559 -2.70 12.91 -21.44
N PRO A 560 -3.38 12.94 -22.61
CA PRO A 560 -4.24 14.07 -22.99
C PRO A 560 -5.50 14.18 -22.11
N GLU A 561 -5.84 13.13 -21.36
CA GLU A 561 -6.99 13.09 -20.46
C GLU A 561 -6.69 13.67 -19.07
N VAL A 562 -5.43 13.97 -18.79
CA VAL A 562 -4.97 14.52 -17.51
C VAL A 562 -4.54 15.97 -17.71
N VAL A 563 -5.25 16.90 -17.07
CA VAL A 563 -4.87 18.31 -17.06
C VAL A 563 -3.75 18.55 -16.03
N ASP A 564 -2.59 19.00 -16.52
CA ASP A 564 -1.40 19.24 -15.71
C ASP A 564 -1.22 20.73 -15.38
N TRP A 565 -1.53 21.12 -14.15
CA TRP A 565 -1.27 22.47 -13.63
C TRP A 565 0.07 22.60 -12.89
N LEU A 566 0.82 21.51 -12.72
CA LEU A 566 2.18 21.53 -12.17
C LEU A 566 3.19 21.97 -13.24
N GLY A 567 2.95 21.60 -14.50
CA GLY A 567 3.75 22.03 -15.66
C GLY A 567 5.13 21.39 -15.76
N ARG A 568 5.39 20.31 -15.01
CA ARG A 568 6.67 19.55 -15.03
C ARG A 568 6.42 18.06 -14.85
N ALA A 569 7.32 17.27 -15.45
CA ALA A 569 7.39 15.83 -15.25
C ALA A 569 7.78 15.50 -13.80
N GLU A 570 7.30 14.37 -13.30
CA GLU A 570 7.59 13.89 -11.95
C GLU A 570 8.16 12.47 -12.04
N MET A 571 9.16 12.18 -11.21
CA MET A 571 9.71 10.84 -11.05
C MET A 571 9.58 10.41 -9.60
N LEU A 572 9.20 9.16 -9.39
CA LEU A 572 9.06 8.56 -8.06
C LEU A 572 9.88 7.28 -7.97
N PHE A 573 10.46 7.07 -6.79
CA PHE A 573 11.31 5.92 -6.49
C PHE A 573 10.82 5.22 -5.23
N PHE A 574 10.20 4.06 -5.41
CA PHE A 574 9.67 3.27 -4.32
C PHE A 574 10.73 2.29 -3.79
N GLY A 575 10.85 2.19 -2.47
CA GLY A 575 11.62 1.14 -1.80
C GLY A 575 10.70 0.16 -1.08
N PRO A 576 11.21 -1.02 -0.71
CA PRO A 576 10.47 -1.93 0.16
C PRO A 576 10.39 -1.36 1.58
N ASP A 577 9.32 -1.71 2.27
CA ASP A 577 9.14 -1.52 3.71
C ASP A 577 8.26 -2.67 4.27
N GLU A 578 7.76 -2.53 5.50
CA GLU A 578 6.86 -3.49 6.14
C GLU A 578 5.71 -3.87 5.20
N GLY A 579 5.62 -5.16 4.88
CA GLY A 579 4.56 -5.76 4.08
C GLY A 579 4.74 -5.69 2.56
N THR A 580 5.81 -5.09 2.01
CA THR A 580 5.90 -4.82 0.56
C THR A 580 7.11 -5.44 -0.16
N ALA A 581 8.14 -5.89 0.56
CA ALA A 581 9.35 -6.46 -0.06
C ALA A 581 9.08 -7.53 -1.15
N PRO A 582 8.15 -8.49 -0.98
CA PRO A 582 7.87 -9.51 -2.01
C PRO A 582 7.23 -8.97 -3.30
N PHE A 583 6.82 -7.70 -3.33
CA PHE A 583 6.03 -7.12 -4.43
C PHE A 583 6.83 -6.13 -5.29
N MET A 584 8.08 -5.81 -4.94
CA MET A 584 8.86 -4.78 -5.65
C MET A 584 9.11 -5.12 -7.12
N ASP A 585 9.41 -6.39 -7.43
CA ASP A 585 9.58 -6.87 -8.81
C ASP A 585 8.28 -6.72 -9.63
N ALA A 586 7.15 -7.09 -9.03
CA ALA A 586 5.84 -7.03 -9.67
C ALA A 586 5.46 -5.58 -10.03
N ILE A 587 5.70 -4.63 -9.12
CA ILE A 587 5.43 -3.20 -9.35
C ILE A 587 6.35 -2.63 -10.46
N ALA A 588 7.63 -3.00 -10.50
CA ALA A 588 8.53 -2.55 -11.57
C ALA A 588 8.11 -3.11 -12.95
N GLN A 589 7.82 -4.40 -13.01
CA GLN A 589 7.34 -5.05 -14.23
C GLN A 589 6.01 -4.44 -14.69
N ARG A 590 5.13 -4.12 -13.74
CA ARG A 590 3.89 -3.38 -14.01
C ARG A 590 4.14 -2.02 -14.63
N ALA A 591 5.13 -1.27 -14.14
CA ALA A 591 5.51 0.01 -14.73
C ALA A 591 6.04 -0.15 -16.18
N LYS A 592 6.73 -1.27 -16.48
CA LYS A 592 7.16 -1.61 -17.83
C LYS A 592 5.98 -1.84 -18.76
N GLU A 593 5.00 -2.64 -18.33
CA GLU A 593 3.76 -2.93 -19.07
C GLU A 593 2.96 -1.65 -19.36
N ARG A 594 2.99 -0.70 -18.43
CA ARG A 594 2.37 0.63 -18.55
C ARG A 594 3.14 1.60 -19.45
N GLY A 595 4.29 1.20 -20.00
CA GLY A 595 5.10 2.01 -20.91
C GLY A 595 6.01 3.03 -20.22
N TYR A 596 6.26 2.91 -18.92
CA TYR A 596 7.22 3.80 -18.25
C TYR A 596 8.65 3.45 -18.67
N ARG A 597 9.31 4.37 -19.38
CA ARG A 597 10.67 4.17 -19.92
C ARG A 597 11.68 3.75 -18.86
N HIS A 598 11.63 4.38 -17.69
CA HIS A 598 12.56 4.13 -16.58
C HIS A 598 11.98 3.13 -15.56
N TRP A 599 11.17 2.15 -16.01
CA TRP A 599 10.48 1.19 -15.14
C TRP A 599 11.38 0.50 -14.09
N ARG A 600 12.66 0.29 -14.40
CA ARG A 600 13.66 -0.31 -13.48
C ARG A 600 13.91 0.55 -12.23
N THR A 601 13.68 1.86 -12.32
CA THR A 601 13.83 2.80 -11.19
C THR A 601 12.54 2.96 -10.38
N MET A 602 11.39 2.49 -10.88
CA MET A 602 10.10 2.64 -10.20
C MET A 602 10.17 2.03 -8.79
N THR A 603 10.78 0.86 -8.67
CA THR A 603 11.07 0.23 -7.37
C THR A 603 12.56 -0.08 -7.21
N THR A 604 12.99 -0.19 -5.96
CA THR A 604 14.29 -0.70 -5.52
C THR A 604 14.10 -1.94 -4.64
N GLY A 605 15.17 -2.66 -4.29
CA GLY A 605 15.06 -3.91 -3.53
C GLY A 605 14.45 -5.05 -4.34
N LYS A 606 14.67 -5.03 -5.67
CA LYS A 606 14.23 -6.04 -6.62
C LYS A 606 15.09 -7.31 -6.51
N SER A 607 14.60 -8.42 -7.06
CA SER A 607 15.39 -9.67 -7.15
C SER A 607 16.55 -9.57 -8.15
N ILE A 608 16.49 -8.61 -9.08
CA ILE A 608 17.55 -8.30 -10.05
C ILE A 608 18.41 -7.11 -9.59
N GLY A 609 19.67 -7.06 -10.04
CA GLY A 609 20.62 -5.99 -9.72
C GLY A 609 21.57 -6.36 -8.58
N ILE A 610 21.78 -5.45 -7.63
CA ILE A 610 22.68 -5.63 -6.47
C ILE A 610 21.87 -5.54 -5.17
N PRO A 611 21.39 -6.68 -4.63
CA PRO A 611 20.72 -6.70 -3.34
C PRO A 611 21.66 -6.23 -2.23
N HIS A 612 21.13 -5.41 -1.31
CA HIS A 612 21.94 -4.69 -0.34
C HIS A 612 22.41 -5.55 0.86
N ASP A 613 21.93 -6.77 1.00
CA ASP A 613 22.14 -7.65 2.15
C ASP A 613 22.93 -8.93 1.80
N VAL A 614 23.14 -9.22 0.52
CA VAL A 614 23.75 -10.48 0.04
C VAL A 614 25.26 -10.41 -0.19
N PHE A 615 25.82 -9.22 -0.47
CA PHE A 615 27.24 -9.04 -0.79
C PHE A 615 28.08 -8.70 0.44
N GLY A 616 29.33 -9.16 0.44
CA GLY A 616 30.31 -8.84 1.48
C GLY A 616 31.74 -8.89 0.96
N VAL A 617 32.68 -8.52 1.82
CA VAL A 617 34.13 -8.51 1.54
C VAL A 617 34.86 -9.43 2.51
N CYS A 618 35.78 -10.22 1.98
CA CYS A 618 36.70 -11.05 2.74
C CYS A 618 37.91 -10.24 3.25
N THR A 619 38.65 -10.77 4.22
CA THR A 619 39.84 -10.14 4.81
C THR A 619 40.99 -9.94 3.82
N ASP A 620 40.99 -10.68 2.72
CA ASP A 620 41.93 -10.55 1.60
C ASP A 620 41.43 -9.63 0.47
N GLY A 621 40.27 -8.97 0.67
CA GLY A 621 39.68 -8.03 -0.28
C GLY A 621 38.81 -8.68 -1.35
N GLN A 622 38.67 -10.01 -1.38
CA GLN A 622 37.77 -10.67 -2.33
C GLN A 622 36.30 -10.41 -1.95
N VAL A 623 35.46 -10.19 -2.95
CA VAL A 623 34.01 -10.02 -2.77
C VAL A 623 33.32 -11.36 -2.83
N PHE A 624 32.39 -11.57 -1.90
CA PHE A 624 31.51 -12.73 -1.90
C PHE A 624 30.04 -12.32 -1.96
N SER A 625 29.19 -13.24 -2.40
CA SER A 625 27.73 -13.12 -2.25
C SER A 625 27.14 -14.39 -1.67
N LEU A 626 26.12 -14.22 -0.83
CA LEU A 626 25.29 -15.30 -0.28
C LEU A 626 23.85 -15.10 -0.76
N THR A 627 23.39 -15.96 -1.65
CA THR A 627 22.05 -15.88 -2.25
C THR A 627 21.26 -17.16 -2.01
N SER A 628 19.93 -17.07 -1.98
CA SER A 628 19.06 -18.25 -1.90
C SER A 628 19.03 -18.96 -3.26
N SER A 629 19.28 -20.27 -3.27
CA SER A 629 19.13 -21.15 -4.43
C SER A 629 17.91 -22.06 -4.28
N GLY A 630 16.87 -21.56 -3.61
CA GLY A 630 15.62 -22.27 -3.36
C GLY A 630 15.85 -23.56 -2.57
N GLU A 631 15.42 -24.68 -3.13
CA GLU A 631 15.60 -25.98 -2.49
C GLU A 631 17.06 -26.39 -2.36
N GLN A 632 18.01 -25.84 -3.11
CA GLN A 632 19.42 -26.24 -2.98
C GLN A 632 20.13 -25.59 -1.78
N GLY A 633 19.46 -24.68 -1.07
CA GLY A 633 19.99 -23.98 0.09
C GLY A 633 20.60 -22.62 -0.29
N THR A 634 21.77 -22.32 0.25
CA THR A 634 22.48 -21.06 0.00
C THR A 634 23.58 -21.29 -1.04
N GLU A 635 23.63 -20.43 -2.05
CA GLU A 635 24.74 -20.32 -2.99
C GLU A 635 25.76 -19.32 -2.44
N LEU A 636 27.02 -19.76 -2.34
CA LEU A 636 28.18 -18.91 -2.10
C LEU A 636 28.91 -18.68 -3.43
N LYS A 637 29.02 -17.42 -3.84
CA LYS A 637 29.90 -16.98 -4.91
C LYS A 637 31.06 -16.16 -4.36
N VAL A 638 32.23 -16.29 -4.95
CA VAL A 638 33.41 -15.45 -4.68
C VAL A 638 33.95 -14.96 -6.02
N GLU A 639 34.12 -13.65 -6.18
CA GLU A 639 34.54 -13.02 -7.44
C GLU A 639 33.68 -13.48 -8.64
N GLY A 640 32.35 -13.51 -8.46
CA GLY A 640 31.39 -13.93 -9.49
C GLY A 640 31.30 -15.43 -9.74
N LYS A 641 32.17 -16.26 -9.13
CA LYS A 641 32.21 -17.70 -9.36
C LYS A 641 31.56 -18.47 -8.22
N THR A 642 30.64 -19.38 -8.55
CA THR A 642 30.03 -20.29 -7.57
C THR A 642 31.10 -21.19 -6.96
N VAL A 643 31.24 -21.12 -5.64
CA VAL A 643 32.18 -21.94 -4.85
C VAL A 643 31.48 -23.17 -4.29
N VAL A 644 30.24 -22.99 -3.80
CA VAL A 644 29.39 -24.06 -3.27
C VAL A 644 27.93 -23.61 -3.27
N THR A 645 27.02 -24.54 -3.53
CA THR A 645 25.58 -24.39 -3.31
C THR A 645 25.13 -25.53 -2.41
N THR A 646 24.64 -25.23 -1.22
CA THR A 646 24.44 -26.25 -0.18
C THR A 646 23.39 -25.86 0.84
N ARG A 647 22.75 -26.87 1.44
CA ARG A 647 21.88 -26.73 2.62
C ARG A 647 22.66 -26.74 3.93
N PHE A 648 23.93 -27.13 3.90
CA PHE A 648 24.77 -27.32 5.09
C PHE A 648 25.66 -26.10 5.32
N THR A 649 25.34 -25.32 6.35
CA THR A 649 26.03 -24.07 6.68
C THR A 649 27.51 -24.26 7.01
N GLU A 650 27.89 -25.44 7.48
CA GLU A 650 29.27 -25.83 7.79
C GLU A 650 30.17 -25.79 6.56
N GLU A 651 29.66 -26.19 5.40
CA GLU A 651 30.42 -26.15 4.15
C GLU A 651 30.73 -24.71 3.75
N ILE A 652 29.76 -23.80 3.90
CA ILE A 652 29.96 -22.36 3.64
C ILE A 652 30.96 -21.77 4.64
N TRP A 653 30.80 -22.08 5.93
CA TRP A 653 31.70 -21.65 6.98
C TRP A 653 33.15 -22.08 6.73
N GLN A 654 33.38 -23.32 6.29
CA GLN A 654 34.72 -23.80 5.95
C GLN A 654 35.38 -23.02 4.81
N ARG A 655 34.60 -22.47 3.87
CA ARG A 655 35.13 -21.73 2.73
C ARG A 655 35.49 -20.28 3.07
N ILE A 656 34.62 -19.58 3.80
CA ILE A 656 34.75 -18.12 4.02
C ILE A 656 34.56 -17.67 5.46
N GLY A 657 34.08 -18.51 6.38
CA GLY A 657 33.55 -18.08 7.68
C GLY A 657 34.50 -17.22 8.53
N THR A 658 35.77 -17.63 8.64
CA THR A 658 36.79 -16.86 9.38
C THR A 658 37.36 -15.68 8.59
N ARG A 659 37.11 -15.63 7.27
CA ARG A 659 37.60 -14.62 6.34
C ARG A 659 36.62 -13.47 6.13
N ILE A 660 35.40 -13.49 6.66
CA ILE A 660 34.46 -12.38 6.46
C ILE A 660 34.97 -11.12 7.18
N ALA A 661 35.21 -10.04 6.43
CA ALA A 661 35.61 -8.74 6.97
C ALA A 661 34.44 -7.76 7.07
N SER A 662 33.49 -7.87 6.15
CA SER A 662 32.19 -7.20 6.17
C SER A 662 31.17 -7.98 5.36
N SER A 663 29.90 -7.88 5.73
CA SER A 663 28.78 -8.55 5.05
C SER A 663 27.59 -7.62 5.07
N GLY A 664 26.93 -7.38 3.93
CA GLY A 664 25.80 -6.46 3.80
C GLY A 664 26.18 -4.99 3.79
N MET A 665 25.52 -4.22 2.92
CA MET A 665 25.76 -2.78 2.71
C MET A 665 25.44 -1.97 3.97
N THR A 666 24.31 -2.26 4.64
CA THR A 666 23.94 -1.57 5.88
C THR A 666 24.92 -1.85 7.01
N THR A 667 25.28 -3.11 7.24
CA THR A 667 26.24 -3.49 8.27
C THR A 667 27.62 -2.91 7.97
N THR A 668 28.01 -2.81 6.70
CA THR A 668 29.25 -2.12 6.29
C THR A 668 29.26 -0.67 6.79
N CYS A 669 28.15 0.05 6.64
CA CYS A 669 27.99 1.42 7.16
C CYS A 669 28.09 1.46 8.70
N VAL A 670 27.33 0.59 9.39
CA VAL A 670 27.32 0.50 10.86
C VAL A 670 28.72 0.21 11.40
N MET A 671 29.42 -0.77 10.81
CA MET A 671 30.73 -1.19 11.26
C MET A 671 31.83 -0.22 10.89
N ALA A 672 31.74 0.49 9.77
CA ALA A 672 32.65 1.59 9.46
C ALA A 672 32.51 2.73 10.47
N ALA A 673 31.26 3.11 10.83
CA ALA A 673 31.02 4.09 11.88
C ALA A 673 31.53 3.62 13.25
N PHE A 674 31.26 2.37 13.62
CA PHE A 674 31.75 1.78 14.87
C PHE A 674 33.29 1.75 14.93
N ARG A 675 33.95 1.32 13.86
CA ARG A 675 35.42 1.24 13.77
C ARG A 675 36.07 2.63 13.83
N ALA A 676 35.51 3.63 13.15
CA ALA A 676 35.96 5.02 13.28
C ALA A 676 35.79 5.53 14.72
N LEU A 677 34.63 5.25 15.34
CA LEU A 677 34.32 5.65 16.70
C LEU A 677 35.30 5.08 17.74
N VAL A 678 35.55 3.76 17.71
CA VAL A 678 36.43 3.11 18.67
C VAL A 678 37.90 3.39 18.39
N GLY A 679 38.28 3.52 17.11
CA GLY A 679 39.64 3.89 16.71
C GLY A 679 40.05 5.26 17.23
N ARG A 680 39.14 6.25 17.20
CA ARG A 680 39.39 7.59 17.78
C ARG A 680 39.53 7.59 19.30
N GLN A 681 39.06 6.53 19.97
CA GLN A 681 39.20 6.34 21.42
C GLN A 681 40.35 5.37 21.78
N ASP A 682 41.26 5.10 20.83
CA ASP A 682 42.39 4.17 20.97
C ASP A 682 41.97 2.76 21.46
N CYS A 683 40.77 2.34 21.08
CA CYS A 683 40.21 1.03 21.43
C CYS A 683 40.24 0.08 20.22
N ARG A 684 40.57 -1.19 20.47
CA ARG A 684 40.52 -2.25 19.45
C ARG A 684 39.17 -2.97 19.48
N GLU A 685 38.61 -3.23 18.31
CA GLU A 685 37.34 -3.96 18.17
C GLU A 685 37.38 -5.33 18.85
N GLU A 686 38.51 -6.04 18.75
CA GLU A 686 38.68 -7.39 19.30
C GLU A 686 38.64 -7.45 20.83
N ASP A 687 38.94 -6.33 21.49
CA ASP A 687 39.00 -6.23 22.96
C ASP A 687 37.63 -5.86 23.57
N LEU A 688 36.64 -5.52 22.74
CA LEU A 688 35.32 -5.06 23.19
C LEU A 688 34.31 -6.21 23.20
N ASN A 689 33.58 -6.33 24.30
CA ASN A 689 32.42 -7.23 24.40
C ASN A 689 31.16 -6.50 23.92
N LEU A 690 30.45 -7.12 22.98
CA LEU A 690 29.28 -6.58 22.29
C LEU A 690 28.00 -7.22 22.81
N MET A 691 26.97 -6.39 22.95
CA MET A 691 25.59 -6.84 22.86
C MET A 691 24.92 -6.37 21.58
N MET A 692 23.92 -7.12 21.11
CA MET A 692 23.10 -6.73 19.98
C MET A 692 21.65 -7.20 20.14
N THR A 693 20.73 -6.43 19.55
CA THR A 693 19.35 -6.85 19.32
C THR A 693 19.15 -7.15 17.84
N GLY A 694 18.23 -8.03 17.49
CA GLY A 694 18.15 -8.61 16.15
C GLY A 694 19.16 -9.75 16.01
N GLY A 695 18.70 -10.91 15.57
CA GLY A 695 19.45 -12.16 15.66
C GLY A 695 19.96 -12.68 14.32
N PRO A 696 20.41 -13.94 14.29
CA PRO A 696 20.90 -14.60 13.08
C PRO A 696 19.83 -14.80 11.99
N ASP A 697 18.55 -14.63 12.31
CA ASP A 697 17.42 -14.74 11.37
C ASP A 697 17.10 -13.42 10.63
N GLY A 698 17.61 -12.28 11.13
CA GLY A 698 17.44 -10.96 10.52
C GLY A 698 18.57 -10.60 9.57
N ASP A 699 18.29 -9.80 8.54
CA ASP A 699 19.29 -9.50 7.50
C ASP A 699 20.46 -8.67 8.07
N LEU A 700 20.16 -7.63 8.85
CA LEU A 700 21.18 -6.80 9.52
C LEU A 700 21.89 -7.57 10.65
N GLY A 701 21.14 -8.33 11.46
CA GLY A 701 21.68 -9.09 12.59
C GLY A 701 22.63 -10.21 12.16
N ALA A 702 22.24 -11.01 11.16
CA ALA A 702 23.09 -12.05 10.58
C ALA A 702 24.39 -11.48 10.03
N ASN A 703 24.30 -10.38 9.27
CA ASN A 703 25.45 -9.70 8.70
C ASN A 703 26.37 -9.10 9.78
N GLN A 704 25.79 -8.56 10.86
CA GLN A 704 26.52 -8.04 12.01
C GLN A 704 27.30 -9.15 12.73
N ILE A 705 26.67 -10.32 12.96
CA ILE A 705 27.31 -11.50 13.56
C ILE A 705 28.52 -11.95 12.71
N GLN A 706 28.36 -11.99 11.39
CA GLN A 706 29.44 -12.36 10.46
C GLN A 706 30.60 -11.35 10.45
N THR A 707 30.32 -10.08 10.71
CA THR A 707 31.28 -8.97 10.54
C THR A 707 32.07 -8.63 11.81
N TYR A 708 31.45 -8.76 12.99
CA TYR A 708 32.08 -8.36 14.25
C TYR A 708 33.25 -9.29 14.63
N ARG A 709 34.38 -8.70 15.03
CA ARG A 709 35.62 -9.41 15.35
C ARG A 709 35.83 -9.67 16.84
N GLY A 710 35.21 -8.86 17.70
CA GLY A 710 35.25 -9.04 19.15
C GLY A 710 34.32 -10.15 19.65
N ARG A 711 34.12 -10.20 20.96
CA ARG A 711 33.22 -11.18 21.60
C ARG A 711 31.78 -10.67 21.62
N ILE A 712 30.84 -11.49 21.14
CA ILE A 712 29.40 -11.23 21.29
C ILE A 712 28.93 -11.96 22.55
N CYS A 713 28.49 -11.22 23.56
CA CYS A 713 28.08 -11.79 24.85
C CYS A 713 26.56 -11.87 25.00
N LEU A 714 25.81 -11.08 24.23
CA LEU A 714 24.35 -11.00 24.32
C LEU A 714 23.72 -10.79 22.96
N VAL A 715 22.78 -11.67 22.61
CA VAL A 715 21.89 -11.54 21.44
C VAL A 715 20.44 -11.64 21.90
N ILE A 716 19.64 -10.65 21.55
CA ILE A 716 18.18 -10.66 21.80
C ILE A 716 17.44 -10.51 20.49
N ASP A 717 16.64 -11.50 20.12
CA ASP A 717 15.92 -11.50 18.85
C ASP A 717 14.46 -11.92 18.98
N GLY A 718 13.78 -12.18 17.86
CA GLY A 718 12.38 -12.58 17.87
C GLY A 718 12.09 -13.90 18.59
N GLY A 719 13.11 -14.73 18.85
CA GLY A 719 12.98 -16.08 19.42
C GLY A 719 13.48 -16.23 20.85
N ALA A 720 14.58 -15.58 21.25
CA ALA A 720 15.20 -15.80 22.55
C ALA A 720 16.01 -14.61 23.10
N VAL A 721 16.34 -14.68 24.39
CA VAL A 721 17.49 -14.01 25.00
C VAL A 721 18.61 -15.04 25.13
N LEU A 722 19.73 -14.80 24.44
CA LEU A 722 20.92 -15.64 24.44
C LEU A 722 22.08 -14.86 25.04
N PHE A 723 22.61 -15.33 26.17
CA PHE A 723 23.62 -14.62 26.94
C PHE A 723 24.74 -15.56 27.39
N ASP A 724 25.98 -15.13 27.26
CA ASP A 724 27.14 -15.79 27.86
C ASP A 724 28.23 -14.77 28.23
N PRO A 725 28.61 -14.64 29.52
CA PRO A 725 29.63 -13.68 29.93
C PRO A 725 31.03 -14.05 29.42
N ALA A 726 31.29 -15.31 29.09
CA ALA A 726 32.54 -15.72 28.45
C ALA A 726 32.62 -15.31 26.96
N GLY A 727 31.48 -14.94 26.37
CA GLY A 727 31.28 -14.76 24.94
C GLY A 727 30.72 -16.02 24.29
N LEU A 728 29.77 -15.82 23.37
CA LEU A 728 29.15 -16.90 22.59
C LEU A 728 30.14 -17.47 21.57
N ASP A 729 30.02 -18.76 21.25
CA ASP A 729 30.85 -19.44 20.25
C ASP A 729 30.64 -18.79 18.88
N ARG A 730 31.71 -18.17 18.37
CA ARG A 730 31.68 -17.43 17.10
C ARG A 730 31.28 -18.31 15.92
N LYS A 731 31.76 -19.55 15.87
CA LYS A 731 31.46 -20.47 14.78
C LYS A 731 29.98 -20.80 14.79
N GLU A 732 29.43 -21.19 15.93
CA GLU A 732 28.02 -21.58 16.05
C GLU A 732 27.07 -20.41 15.75
N LEU A 733 27.38 -19.21 16.26
CA LEU A 733 26.62 -18.01 15.90
C LEU A 733 26.65 -17.72 14.40
N CYS A 734 27.81 -17.84 13.77
CA CYS A 734 27.93 -17.61 12.33
C CYS A 734 27.23 -18.69 11.51
N LEU A 735 27.22 -19.96 11.95
CA LEU A 735 26.45 -21.01 11.29
C LEU A 735 24.95 -20.69 11.28
N LEU A 736 24.40 -20.22 12.40
CA LEU A 736 23.02 -19.72 12.45
C LEU A 736 22.81 -18.55 11.49
N ALA A 737 23.73 -17.57 11.47
CA ALA A 737 23.63 -16.42 10.58
C ALA A 737 23.70 -16.79 9.08
N LEU A 738 24.50 -17.80 8.73
CA LEU A 738 24.58 -18.34 7.37
C LEU A 738 23.32 -19.14 6.98
N ASN A 739 22.51 -19.55 7.96
CA ASN A 739 21.26 -20.27 7.76
C ASN A 739 20.08 -19.37 7.37
N ARG A 740 20.27 -18.04 7.24
CA ARG A 740 19.18 -17.06 7.01
C ARG A 740 18.31 -17.31 5.75
N HIS A 741 18.76 -18.12 4.79
CA HIS A 741 17.96 -18.47 3.60
C HIS A 741 17.15 -19.77 3.76
N ALA A 742 17.28 -20.47 4.90
CA ALA A 742 16.47 -21.63 5.20
C ALA A 742 15.01 -21.24 5.47
N LYS A 743 14.10 -22.20 5.30
CA LYS A 743 12.68 -22.06 5.63
C LYS A 743 12.29 -23.18 6.61
N PRO A 744 11.89 -22.85 7.86
CA PRO A 744 11.92 -21.53 8.49
C PRO A 744 13.36 -21.03 8.74
N ARG A 745 13.54 -19.72 8.90
CA ARG A 745 14.82 -19.13 9.34
C ARG A 745 15.09 -19.52 10.81
N LEU A 746 16.34 -19.81 11.14
CA LEU A 746 16.75 -20.13 12.52
C LEU A 746 17.17 -18.87 13.28
N ASN A 747 16.53 -18.62 14.42
CA ASN A 747 16.86 -17.53 15.34
C ASN A 747 17.75 -18.02 16.49
N ALA A 748 18.07 -17.15 17.45
CA ALA A 748 18.94 -17.43 18.59
C ALA A 748 18.42 -18.57 19.49
N ALA A 749 17.14 -18.94 19.43
CA ALA A 749 16.63 -20.10 20.15
C ALA A 749 17.20 -21.44 19.65
N ALA A 750 17.76 -21.47 18.43
CA ALA A 750 18.41 -22.63 17.85
C ALA A 750 19.90 -22.78 18.26
N TYR A 751 20.43 -21.89 19.08
CA TYR A 751 21.82 -21.97 19.52
C TYR A 751 22.07 -23.21 20.40
N PRO A 752 23.14 -23.99 20.14
CA PRO A 752 23.46 -25.21 20.87
C PRO A 752 23.75 -24.92 22.35
N ARG A 753 22.96 -25.50 23.25
CA ARG A 753 23.05 -25.24 24.71
C ARG A 753 24.37 -25.74 25.31
N GLU A 754 24.91 -26.82 24.77
CA GLU A 754 26.19 -27.42 25.16
C GLU A 754 27.41 -26.53 24.85
N LYS A 755 27.21 -25.47 24.07
CA LYS A 755 28.23 -24.46 23.74
C LYS A 755 28.19 -23.24 24.66
N LEU A 756 27.25 -23.21 25.61
CA LEU A 756 27.23 -22.20 26.66
C LEU A 756 28.24 -22.58 27.76
N SER A 757 28.92 -21.57 28.28
CA SER A 757 29.69 -21.70 29.51
C SER A 757 28.76 -22.02 30.70
N PRO A 758 29.30 -22.47 31.85
CA PRO A 758 28.48 -22.73 33.05
C PRO A 758 27.68 -21.52 33.56
N ARG A 759 28.04 -20.29 33.12
CA ARG A 759 27.34 -19.04 33.47
C ARG A 759 26.42 -18.54 32.34
N GLY A 760 26.50 -19.11 31.15
CA GLY A 760 25.67 -18.74 30.00
C GLY A 760 24.27 -19.34 30.07
N PHE A 761 23.31 -18.70 29.40
CA PHE A 761 21.93 -19.17 29.31
C PHE A 761 21.24 -18.81 27.99
N LEU A 762 20.22 -19.61 27.66
CA LEU A 762 19.29 -19.39 26.57
C LEU A 762 17.86 -19.47 27.11
N VAL A 763 17.15 -18.35 27.06
CA VAL A 763 15.72 -18.25 27.41
C VAL A 763 14.92 -18.01 26.13
N ALA A 764 14.30 -19.07 25.62
CA ALA A 764 13.34 -18.95 24.52
C ALA A 764 12.09 -18.20 24.98
N ARG A 765 11.45 -17.44 24.10
CA ARG A 765 10.19 -16.74 24.43
C ARG A 765 9.06 -17.68 24.82
N THR A 766 9.11 -18.93 24.35
CA THR A 766 8.15 -19.99 24.67
C THR A 766 8.47 -20.72 25.99
N ALA A 767 9.61 -20.44 26.62
CA ALA A 767 10.00 -21.11 27.86
C ALA A 767 9.05 -20.77 29.02
N LYS A 768 8.82 -21.78 29.87
CA LYS A 768 8.04 -21.69 31.11
C LYS A 768 8.83 -22.34 32.24
N ASP A 769 8.75 -21.74 33.43
CA ASP A 769 9.33 -22.26 34.67
C ASP A 769 10.80 -22.71 34.57
N LEU A 770 11.62 -21.88 33.91
CA LEU A 770 13.06 -22.11 33.76
C LEU A 770 13.83 -21.49 34.94
N ARG A 771 15.02 -22.02 35.26
CA ARG A 771 15.95 -21.37 36.20
C ARG A 771 17.24 -21.00 35.48
N LEU A 772 17.73 -19.79 35.72
CA LEU A 772 19.03 -19.33 35.23
C LEU A 772 20.17 -20.02 36.00
N PRO A 773 21.42 -19.98 35.51
CA PRO A 773 22.57 -20.62 36.15
C PRO A 773 22.88 -20.14 37.58
N ASP A 774 22.43 -18.95 37.96
CA ASP A 774 22.52 -18.41 39.33
C ASP A 774 21.33 -18.80 40.23
N GLY A 775 20.39 -19.61 39.71
CA GLY A 775 19.18 -20.05 40.40
C GLY A 775 17.97 -19.13 40.22
N THR A 776 18.11 -17.98 39.55
CA THR A 776 17.03 -17.02 39.33
C THR A 776 15.88 -17.66 38.54
N PRO A 777 14.63 -17.63 39.06
CA PRO A 777 13.50 -18.22 38.37
C PRO A 777 13.01 -17.32 37.21
N VAL A 778 12.65 -17.96 36.11
CA VAL A 778 12.04 -17.38 34.91
C VAL A 778 10.71 -18.10 34.64
N PRO A 779 9.61 -17.63 35.26
CA PRO A 779 8.29 -18.25 35.09
C PRO A 779 7.77 -18.17 33.65
N ASP A 780 8.06 -17.04 32.98
CA ASP A 780 7.58 -16.75 31.62
C ASP A 780 8.69 -16.14 30.76
N GLY A 781 9.10 -16.87 29.73
CA GLY A 781 10.15 -16.45 28.81
C GLY A 781 9.77 -15.24 27.95
N ALA A 782 8.49 -15.02 27.64
CA ALA A 782 8.05 -13.87 26.85
C ALA A 782 8.06 -12.58 27.68
N TYR A 783 7.70 -12.65 28.96
CA TYR A 783 7.86 -11.55 29.91
C TYR A 783 9.34 -11.25 30.15
N PHE A 784 10.16 -12.28 30.41
CA PHE A 784 11.60 -12.14 30.56
C PHE A 784 12.25 -11.45 29.36
N HIS A 785 11.92 -11.90 28.15
CA HIS A 785 12.40 -11.32 26.90
C HIS A 785 12.07 -9.83 26.78
N ARG A 786 10.82 -9.43 27.06
CA ARG A 786 10.39 -8.02 27.01
C ARG A 786 11.11 -7.14 28.03
N MET A 787 11.39 -7.68 29.22
CA MET A 787 11.92 -6.90 30.34
C MET A 787 13.44 -6.96 30.47
N PHE A 788 14.12 -7.83 29.72
CA PHE A 788 15.53 -8.16 29.96
C PHE A 788 16.45 -6.92 29.98
N LEU A 789 16.32 -6.05 28.97
CA LEU A 789 17.16 -4.86 28.81
C LEU A 789 17.02 -3.83 29.94
N THR A 790 16.01 -3.98 30.80
CA THR A 790 15.68 -3.04 31.88
C THR A 790 15.52 -3.77 33.22
N SER A 791 15.90 -5.05 33.31
CA SER A 791 15.74 -5.84 34.53
C SER A 791 16.97 -5.73 35.43
N GLN A 792 16.87 -4.94 36.49
CA GLN A 792 17.97 -4.79 37.46
C GLN A 792 18.34 -6.12 38.14
N ALA A 793 17.41 -7.08 38.21
CA ALA A 793 17.70 -8.42 38.72
C ALA A 793 18.77 -9.15 37.90
N MET A 794 18.96 -8.80 36.63
CA MET A 794 19.97 -9.40 35.76
C MET A 794 21.37 -8.80 35.94
N ARG A 795 21.51 -7.72 36.70
CA ARG A 795 22.78 -7.00 36.86
C ARG A 795 23.94 -7.88 37.36
N PRO A 796 23.77 -8.78 38.35
CA PRO A 796 24.88 -9.64 38.79
C PRO A 796 25.44 -10.50 37.65
N LEU A 797 24.58 -11.02 36.78
CA LEU A 797 24.97 -11.82 35.61
C LEU A 797 25.61 -10.94 34.52
N VAL A 798 24.95 -9.82 34.17
CA VAL A 798 25.38 -8.93 33.07
C VAL A 798 26.71 -8.23 33.38
N ALA A 799 26.99 -7.92 34.65
CA ALA A 799 28.24 -7.28 35.07
C ALA A 799 29.48 -8.12 34.70
N GLU A 800 29.40 -9.44 34.84
CA GLU A 800 30.49 -10.37 34.51
C GLU A 800 30.88 -10.31 33.03
N ALA A 801 29.92 -9.99 32.15
CA ALA A 801 30.15 -9.93 30.72
C ALA A 801 30.91 -8.67 30.26
N ASN A 802 31.07 -7.65 31.12
CA ASN A 802 31.75 -6.39 30.80
C ASN A 802 31.40 -5.85 29.40
N ILE A 803 30.09 -5.74 29.09
CA ILE A 803 29.62 -5.31 27.77
C ILE A 803 29.90 -3.82 27.58
N GLN A 804 30.74 -3.48 26.60
CA GLN A 804 31.19 -2.11 26.35
C GLN A 804 30.61 -1.49 25.07
N ALA A 805 30.08 -2.33 24.18
CA ALA A 805 29.48 -1.88 22.91
C ALA A 805 28.05 -2.42 22.76
N PHE A 806 27.19 -1.60 22.17
CA PHE A 806 25.85 -2.00 21.74
C PHE A 806 25.57 -1.57 20.31
N ILE A 807 25.20 -2.55 19.48
CA ILE A 807 24.75 -2.33 18.10
C ILE A 807 23.35 -2.93 17.96
N PRO A 808 22.27 -2.13 18.14
CA PRO A 808 20.93 -2.61 17.88
C PRO A 808 20.74 -2.84 16.39
N CYS A 809 20.45 -4.07 15.99
CA CYS A 809 20.18 -4.50 14.61
C CYS A 809 18.71 -4.88 14.38
N GLY A 810 17.89 -4.79 15.42
CA GLY A 810 16.45 -5.04 15.40
C GLY A 810 15.80 -4.58 16.71
N GLY A 811 14.49 -4.70 16.80
CA GLY A 811 13.72 -4.25 17.96
C GLY A 811 12.43 -3.57 17.54
N VAL A 812 11.60 -3.22 18.52
CA VAL A 812 10.40 -2.42 18.31
C VAL A 812 10.77 -0.94 18.42
N LYS A 813 10.01 -0.06 17.79
CA LYS A 813 10.15 1.39 17.95
C LYS A 813 10.16 1.76 19.44
N ASP A 814 11.07 2.66 19.83
CA ASP A 814 11.19 3.22 21.19
C ASP A 814 11.36 2.12 22.26
N THR A 815 12.06 1.03 21.94
CA THR A 815 12.37 -0.08 22.87
C THR A 815 13.03 0.45 24.14
N ILE A 816 14.00 1.36 23.99
CA ILE A 816 14.54 2.15 25.09
C ILE A 816 13.98 3.57 24.97
N ASN A 817 13.29 4.01 26.00
CA ASN A 817 12.56 5.26 26.02
C ASN A 817 12.75 5.99 27.35
N PHE A 818 12.20 7.20 27.46
CA PHE A 818 12.31 8.01 28.68
C PHE A 818 11.95 7.25 29.97
N ALA A 819 10.96 6.36 29.92
CA ALA A 819 10.45 5.67 31.11
C ALA A 819 11.40 4.58 31.62
N ASN A 820 12.23 3.98 30.75
CA ASN A 820 13.04 2.81 31.09
C ASN A 820 14.56 2.99 30.91
N VAL A 821 15.00 4.11 30.34
CA VAL A 821 16.43 4.38 30.07
C VAL A 821 17.31 4.34 31.33
N ARG A 822 16.77 4.73 32.50
CA ARG A 822 17.49 4.67 33.77
C ARG A 822 17.84 3.23 34.16
N ASP A 823 16.88 2.32 34.00
CA ASP A 823 17.07 0.91 34.31
C ASP A 823 18.02 0.24 33.31
N PHE A 824 17.93 0.61 32.04
CA PHE A 824 18.88 0.20 31.00
C PHE A 824 20.32 0.59 31.35
N LEU A 825 20.55 1.85 31.73
CA LEU A 825 21.88 2.33 32.14
C LEU A 825 22.36 1.70 33.45
N ALA A 826 21.45 1.43 34.39
CA ALA A 826 21.79 0.75 35.64
C ALA A 826 22.24 -0.70 35.43
N LEU A 827 21.69 -1.36 34.40
CA LEU A 827 22.03 -2.72 34.00
C LEU A 827 23.38 -2.80 33.26
N PHE A 828 23.60 -1.92 32.27
CA PHE A 828 24.76 -1.90 31.38
C PHE A 828 25.74 -0.76 31.71
N ARG A 829 26.28 -0.76 32.94
CA ARG A 829 27.15 0.32 33.44
C ARG A 829 28.49 0.43 32.71
N GLU A 830 28.94 -0.67 32.13
CA GLU A 830 30.21 -0.79 31.41
C GLU A 830 30.12 -0.27 29.97
N LEU A 831 28.92 0.07 29.49
CA LEU A 831 28.68 0.50 28.12
C LEU A 831 29.40 1.82 27.83
N ARG A 832 30.07 1.87 26.67
CA ARG A 832 30.84 3.03 26.19
C ARG A 832 30.41 3.49 24.80
N PHE A 833 29.95 2.57 23.96
CA PHE A 833 29.67 2.83 22.55
C PHE A 833 28.29 2.32 22.16
N ILE A 834 27.51 3.18 21.50
CA ILE A 834 26.24 2.80 20.87
C ILE A 834 26.27 3.25 19.41
N VAL A 835 26.06 2.32 18.47
CA VAL A 835 25.91 2.63 17.05
C VAL A 835 24.61 2.04 16.55
N GLU A 836 23.64 2.91 16.24
CA GLU A 836 22.27 2.48 15.97
C GLU A 836 22.09 1.93 14.56
N GLY A 837 22.08 0.60 14.41
CA GLY A 837 21.77 -0.07 13.14
C GLY A 837 20.26 -0.17 12.86
N ALA A 838 19.42 -0.27 13.88
CA ALA A 838 17.97 -0.30 13.76
C ALA A 838 17.38 1.10 13.73
N ASN A 839 16.31 1.28 12.97
CA ASN A 839 15.60 2.55 12.91
C ASN A 839 14.80 2.78 14.20
N VAL A 840 14.99 3.94 14.84
CA VAL A 840 14.15 4.41 15.96
C VAL A 840 14.11 3.43 17.16
N PHE A 841 15.26 2.82 17.51
CA PHE A 841 15.35 1.93 18.68
C PHE A 841 15.27 2.69 20.00
N PHE A 842 15.94 3.85 20.07
CA PHE A 842 15.83 4.81 21.17
C PHE A 842 14.87 5.94 20.81
N ASP A 843 14.10 6.44 21.78
CA ASP A 843 13.44 7.75 21.64
C ASP A 843 14.45 8.90 21.91
N ASP A 844 14.12 10.12 21.49
CA ASP A 844 15.03 11.26 21.68
C ASP A 844 15.26 11.61 23.18
N PRO A 845 14.24 11.58 24.06
CA PRO A 845 14.46 11.75 25.50
C PRO A 845 15.44 10.75 26.14
N ALA A 846 15.42 9.47 25.72
CA ALA A 846 16.38 8.48 26.19
C ALA A 846 17.79 8.83 25.73
N ARG A 847 17.97 9.25 24.47
CA ARG A 847 19.28 9.70 23.96
C ARG A 847 19.82 10.90 24.75
N ASP A 848 18.97 11.89 25.03
CA ASP A 848 19.34 13.04 25.86
C ASP A 848 19.76 12.61 27.27
N HIS A 849 19.02 11.67 27.88
CA HIS A 849 19.35 11.14 29.19
C HIS A 849 20.69 10.40 29.19
N ILE A 850 20.93 9.52 28.20
CA ILE A 850 22.21 8.81 28.04
C ILE A 850 23.36 9.81 27.92
N ALA A 851 23.22 10.81 27.06
CA ALA A 851 24.25 11.83 26.84
C ALA A 851 24.54 12.71 28.06
N ARG A 852 23.54 12.97 28.90
CA ARG A 852 23.69 13.82 30.09
C ARG A 852 24.30 13.08 31.27
N GLU A 853 23.89 11.84 31.50
CA GLU A 853 24.27 11.09 32.70
C GLU A 853 25.51 10.21 32.51
N THR A 854 25.97 10.01 31.26
CA THR A 854 27.05 9.06 30.94
C THR A 854 28.05 9.62 29.95
N ALA A 855 29.21 8.94 29.83
CA ALA A 855 30.20 9.22 28.79
C ALA A 855 29.99 8.36 27.52
N ILE A 856 28.83 7.72 27.36
CA ILE A 856 28.53 6.87 26.21
C ILE A 856 28.53 7.70 24.93
N LEU A 857 29.34 7.27 23.95
CA LEU A 857 29.33 7.86 22.62
C LEU A 857 28.28 7.13 21.76
N GLN A 858 27.21 7.85 21.43
CA GLN A 858 26.07 7.33 20.67
C GLN A 858 25.98 7.96 19.29
N ILE A 859 26.11 7.14 18.24
CA ILE A 859 25.84 7.52 16.84
C ILE A 859 24.42 7.12 16.47
N ARG A 860 23.64 8.09 16.00
CA ARG A 860 22.23 7.93 15.62
C ARG A 860 22.08 7.13 14.31
N ASP A 861 20.93 6.48 14.15
CA ASP A 861 20.54 5.71 12.97
C ASP A 861 20.55 6.54 11.67
N SER A 862 20.30 7.85 11.75
CA SER A 862 20.40 8.79 10.62
C SER A 862 21.81 8.92 10.03
N THR A 863 22.83 8.46 10.77
CA THR A 863 24.23 8.40 10.34
C THR A 863 24.67 6.95 10.15
N ALA A 864 24.38 6.06 11.10
CA ALA A 864 24.92 4.71 11.11
C ALA A 864 24.26 3.73 10.10
N ASN A 865 22.99 3.96 9.74
CA ASN A 865 22.17 3.01 8.96
C ASN A 865 21.89 3.48 7.52
N LYS A 866 22.90 4.03 6.81
CA LYS A 866 22.72 4.59 5.46
C LYS A 866 23.08 3.62 4.32
N GLY A 867 23.74 2.51 4.62
CA GLY A 867 24.34 1.64 3.60
C GLY A 867 23.33 1.05 2.61
N GLY A 868 22.21 0.52 3.10
CA GLY A 868 21.14 -0.01 2.24
C GLY A 868 20.54 1.05 1.31
N VAL A 869 20.32 2.28 1.82
CA VAL A 869 19.81 3.39 1.01
C VAL A 869 20.83 3.80 -0.06
N THR A 870 22.10 3.91 0.32
CA THR A 870 23.20 4.24 -0.60
C THR A 870 23.30 3.21 -1.73
N SER A 871 23.25 1.91 -1.41
CA SER A 871 23.23 0.84 -2.39
C SER A 871 22.04 0.95 -3.32
N SER A 872 20.82 1.09 -2.81
CA SER A 872 19.63 1.18 -3.66
C SER A 872 19.62 2.41 -4.59
N SER A 873 20.19 3.54 -4.16
CA SER A 873 20.30 4.73 -5.01
C SER A 873 21.36 4.53 -6.11
N LEU A 874 22.60 4.19 -5.73
CA LEU A 874 23.70 4.11 -6.69
C LEU A 874 23.61 2.85 -7.58
N ALA A 875 23.32 1.69 -6.98
CA ALA A 875 23.35 0.39 -7.64
C ALA A 875 22.09 0.07 -8.45
N GLU A 876 20.94 0.63 -8.06
CA GLU A 876 19.68 0.38 -8.76
C GLU A 876 19.19 1.63 -9.50
N VAL A 877 18.98 2.77 -8.83
CA VAL A 877 18.39 3.95 -9.48
C VAL A 877 19.34 4.60 -10.49
N LEU A 878 20.50 5.10 -10.04
CA LEU A 878 21.50 5.73 -10.90
C LEU A 878 21.96 4.77 -11.99
N THR A 879 22.27 3.52 -11.62
CA THR A 879 22.74 2.52 -12.58
C THR A 879 21.68 2.21 -13.64
N ALA A 880 20.40 2.11 -13.28
CA ALA A 880 19.33 1.90 -14.26
C ALA A 880 19.13 3.11 -15.17
N PHE A 881 19.22 4.34 -14.68
CA PHE A 881 19.20 5.52 -15.55
C PHE A 881 20.37 5.55 -16.51
N LEU A 882 21.57 5.23 -16.02
CA LEU A 882 22.79 5.29 -16.81
C LEU A 882 22.87 4.15 -17.82
N LEU A 883 22.48 2.92 -17.50
CA LEU A 883 22.54 1.79 -18.43
C LEU A 883 21.31 1.71 -19.35
N GLY A 884 20.13 2.13 -18.88
CA GLY A 884 18.89 2.07 -19.65
C GLY A 884 18.55 0.64 -20.06
N ASP A 885 18.39 0.40 -21.36
CA ASP A 885 18.05 -0.93 -21.89
C ASP A 885 19.23 -1.91 -21.88
N ASP A 886 20.46 -1.44 -21.69
CA ASP A 886 21.65 -2.28 -21.52
C ASP A 886 21.78 -2.84 -20.08
N TYR A 887 20.88 -2.48 -19.15
CA TYR A 887 21.00 -2.81 -17.73
C TYR A 887 21.12 -4.32 -17.47
N GLU A 888 20.25 -5.13 -18.07
CA GLU A 888 20.28 -6.58 -17.87
C GLU A 888 21.58 -7.19 -18.41
N ALA A 889 21.91 -6.88 -19.67
CA ALA A 889 23.09 -7.43 -20.33
C ALA A 889 24.41 -7.01 -19.65
N ARG A 890 24.52 -5.75 -19.19
CA ARG A 890 25.77 -5.20 -18.64
C ARG A 890 25.91 -5.31 -17.13
N LEU A 891 24.84 -5.60 -16.39
CA LEU A 891 24.91 -5.72 -14.93
C LEU A 891 24.34 -7.04 -14.41
N VAL A 892 23.15 -7.44 -14.86
CA VAL A 892 22.47 -8.62 -14.30
C VAL A 892 23.13 -9.90 -14.80
N GLU A 893 23.45 -9.95 -16.10
CA GLU A 893 24.04 -11.10 -16.77
C GLU A 893 25.58 -11.11 -16.67
N ASP A 894 26.21 -9.95 -16.50
CA ASP A 894 27.66 -9.81 -16.30
C ASP A 894 28.03 -9.85 -14.80
N GLU A 895 28.29 -11.06 -14.31
CA GLU A 895 28.73 -11.32 -12.93
C GLU A 895 30.00 -10.55 -12.55
N ASN A 896 30.93 -10.32 -13.49
CA ASN A 896 32.17 -9.61 -13.19
C ASN A 896 31.87 -8.13 -12.92
N THR A 897 31.08 -7.49 -13.79
CA THR A 897 30.62 -6.11 -13.57
C THR A 897 29.81 -6.00 -12.28
N ARG A 898 28.92 -6.96 -12.01
CA ARG A 898 28.10 -6.97 -10.79
C ARG A 898 28.94 -7.03 -9.51
N PHE A 899 29.92 -7.93 -9.44
CA PHE A 899 30.82 -8.05 -8.29
C PHE A 899 31.74 -6.84 -8.14
N GLN A 900 32.25 -6.29 -9.25
CA GLN A 900 33.07 -5.07 -9.24
C GLN A 900 32.29 -3.86 -8.72
N LEU A 901 31.06 -3.67 -9.20
CA LEU A 901 30.20 -2.60 -8.70
C LEU A 901 29.84 -2.81 -7.23
N ALA A 902 29.51 -4.04 -6.81
CA ALA A 902 29.26 -4.35 -5.39
C ALA A 902 30.48 -4.02 -4.50
N HIS A 903 31.70 -4.34 -4.96
CA HIS A 903 32.93 -3.99 -4.26
C HIS A 903 33.06 -2.48 -4.07
N GLU A 904 32.90 -1.72 -5.15
CA GLU A 904 33.03 -0.27 -5.15
C GLU A 904 31.99 0.37 -4.22
N LEU A 905 30.76 -0.13 -4.22
CA LEU A 905 29.70 0.36 -3.34
C LEU A 905 30.02 0.10 -1.86
N LEU A 906 30.49 -1.10 -1.51
CA LEU A 906 30.93 -1.43 -0.15
C LEU A 906 32.02 -0.45 0.32
N ASN A 907 32.98 -0.14 -0.55
CA ASN A 907 34.05 0.81 -0.27
C ASN A 907 33.55 2.26 -0.14
N ILE A 908 32.67 2.71 -1.04
CA ILE A 908 32.04 4.05 -0.97
C ILE A 908 31.27 4.21 0.35
N ILE A 909 30.47 3.21 0.71
CA ILE A 909 29.67 3.21 1.95
C ILE A 909 30.58 3.28 3.17
N ALA A 910 31.62 2.44 3.22
CA ALA A 910 32.57 2.43 4.34
C ALA A 910 33.31 3.78 4.47
N ALA A 911 33.77 4.34 3.34
CA ALA A 911 34.48 5.61 3.32
C ALA A 911 33.60 6.78 3.79
N ASN A 912 32.37 6.88 3.28
CA ASN A 912 31.43 7.94 3.70
C ASN A 912 31.03 7.80 5.18
N ALA A 913 30.81 6.59 5.67
CA ALA A 913 30.46 6.34 7.06
C ALA A 913 31.60 6.68 8.04
N ALA A 914 32.84 6.37 7.66
CA ALA A 914 34.03 6.77 8.41
C ALA A 914 34.20 8.29 8.41
N ALA A 915 34.15 8.93 7.23
CA ALA A 915 34.30 10.37 7.09
C ALA A 915 33.24 11.17 7.87
N GLU A 916 31.98 10.74 7.83
CA GLU A 916 30.93 11.38 8.63
C GLU A 916 31.18 11.18 10.14
N THR A 917 31.53 9.98 10.56
CA THR A 917 31.84 9.70 11.98
C THR A 917 33.01 10.54 12.49
N ASP A 918 34.09 10.62 11.72
CA ASP A 918 35.26 11.44 12.04
C ASP A 918 34.91 12.94 12.13
N MET A 919 34.08 13.42 11.20
CA MET A 919 33.57 14.79 11.23
C MET A 919 32.74 15.06 12.49
N LEU A 920 31.83 14.17 12.86
CA LEU A 920 31.02 14.28 14.08
C LEU A 920 31.90 14.28 15.34
N LEU A 921 32.93 13.43 15.37
CA LEU A 921 33.89 13.37 16.47
C LEU A 921 34.71 14.66 16.58
N GLY A 922 35.18 15.21 15.45
CA GLY A 922 35.88 16.50 15.44
C GLY A 922 35.02 17.66 15.95
N LEU A 923 33.72 17.68 15.61
CA LEU A 923 32.77 18.65 16.16
C LEU A 923 32.55 18.45 17.66
N TYR A 924 32.35 17.20 18.08
CA TYR A 924 32.14 16.84 19.49
C TYR A 924 33.37 17.21 20.34
N GLU A 925 34.58 16.98 19.83
CA GLU A 925 35.83 17.37 20.50
C GLU A 925 35.93 18.89 20.70
N LYS A 926 35.43 19.70 19.76
CA LYS A 926 35.38 21.18 19.90
C LYS A 926 34.30 21.65 20.88
N ASN A 927 33.15 20.97 20.94
CA ASN A 927 32.06 21.32 21.85
C ASN A 927 31.36 20.06 22.40
N ARG A 928 31.85 19.57 23.54
CA ARG A 928 31.29 18.36 24.19
C ARG A 928 29.91 18.56 24.80
N ALA A 929 29.41 19.80 24.88
CA ALA A 929 28.06 20.08 25.37
C ALA A 929 26.97 19.64 24.39
N VAL A 930 27.30 19.46 23.12
CA VAL A 930 26.37 18.93 22.11
C VAL A 930 26.71 17.47 21.83
N PRO A 931 25.87 16.51 22.22
CA PRO A 931 26.20 15.09 22.07
C PRO A 931 26.14 14.64 20.61
N LEU A 932 26.87 13.56 20.29
CA LEU A 932 27.02 13.02 18.93
C LEU A 932 25.69 12.76 18.22
N PHE A 933 24.69 12.21 18.90
CA PHE A 933 23.39 11.95 18.28
C PHE A 933 22.64 13.23 17.86
N ARG A 934 22.84 14.35 18.58
CA ARG A 934 22.31 15.67 18.21
C ARG A 934 23.09 16.23 17.02
N LEU A 935 24.42 16.06 17.02
CA LEU A 935 25.27 16.43 15.88
C LEU A 935 24.90 15.66 14.60
N SER A 936 24.53 14.37 14.70
CA SER A 936 24.02 13.59 13.56
C SER A 936 22.80 14.23 12.89
N VAL A 937 21.92 14.89 13.67
CA VAL A 937 20.77 15.62 13.12
C VAL A 937 21.18 16.99 12.61
N GLN A 938 21.90 17.77 13.43
CA GLN A 938 22.29 19.14 13.10
C GLN A 938 23.11 19.22 11.81
N THR A 939 24.08 18.32 11.64
CA THR A 939 24.93 18.28 10.43
C THR A 939 24.14 17.85 9.19
N SER A 940 23.14 16.97 9.36
CA SER A 940 22.22 16.61 8.28
C SER A 940 21.41 17.83 7.82
N GLU A 941 20.86 18.61 8.76
CA GLU A 941 20.14 19.84 8.45
C GLU A 941 21.06 20.92 7.85
N GLN A 942 22.31 21.05 8.31
CA GLN A 942 23.30 21.94 7.71
C GLN A 942 23.61 21.61 6.25
N LEU A 943 23.73 20.31 5.93
CA LEU A 943 23.94 19.86 4.56
C LEU A 943 22.74 20.19 3.68
N LEU A 944 21.52 19.93 4.17
CA LEU A 944 20.29 20.23 3.42
C LEU A 944 20.14 21.75 3.19
N ALA A 945 20.41 22.56 4.21
CA ALA A 945 20.41 24.02 4.07
C ALA A 945 21.46 24.52 3.06
N LEU A 946 22.66 23.92 3.04
CA LEU A 946 23.66 24.25 2.02
C LEU A 946 23.19 23.82 0.62
N GLN A 947 22.60 22.64 0.50
CA GLN A 947 22.06 22.18 -0.79
C GLN A 947 21.01 23.15 -1.34
N GLU A 948 20.09 23.64 -0.51
CA GLU A 948 19.11 24.65 -0.91
C GLU A 948 19.76 25.95 -1.40
N ARG A 949 20.84 26.42 -0.74
CA ARG A 949 21.63 27.57 -1.22
C ARG A 949 22.31 27.30 -2.56
N LEU A 950 22.81 26.08 -2.77
CA LEU A 950 23.40 25.68 -4.05
C LEU A 950 22.35 25.65 -5.17
N TYR A 951 21.11 25.22 -4.89
CA TYR A 951 20.00 25.30 -5.84
C TYR A 951 19.69 26.75 -6.24
N GLN A 952 19.76 27.71 -5.32
CA GLN A 952 19.57 29.13 -5.65
C GLN A 952 20.66 29.68 -6.59
N SER A 953 21.83 29.03 -6.63
CA SER A 953 22.96 29.38 -7.50
C SER A 953 23.18 28.37 -8.64
N LEU A 954 22.19 27.50 -8.92
CA LEU A 954 22.36 26.35 -9.80
C LEU A 954 22.80 26.75 -11.21
N ASP A 955 22.22 27.81 -11.79
CA ASP A 955 22.60 28.31 -13.12
C ASP A 955 24.08 28.68 -13.21
N ALA A 956 24.66 29.26 -12.15
CA ALA A 956 26.07 29.61 -12.12
C ALA A 956 26.96 28.37 -12.00
N ILE A 957 26.52 27.36 -11.25
CA ILE A 957 27.21 26.08 -11.09
C ILE A 957 27.21 25.30 -12.41
N LEU A 958 26.05 25.21 -13.08
CA LEU A 958 25.89 24.45 -14.31
C LEU A 958 26.65 25.05 -15.50
N LYS A 959 26.89 26.37 -15.51
CA LYS A 959 27.75 27.03 -16.52
C LYS A 959 29.22 26.60 -16.46
N ASN A 960 29.69 26.09 -15.32
CA ASN A 960 31.04 25.53 -15.19
C ASN A 960 31.00 24.03 -15.48
N GLU A 961 31.09 23.67 -16.77
CA GLU A 961 31.02 22.27 -17.21
C GLU A 961 32.09 21.38 -16.56
N ALA A 962 33.30 21.92 -16.31
CA ALA A 962 34.38 21.19 -15.66
C ALA A 962 34.05 20.87 -14.20
N LEU A 963 33.45 21.80 -13.46
CA LEU A 963 32.97 21.59 -12.10
C LEU A 963 31.88 20.51 -12.07
N VAL A 964 30.91 20.58 -12.98
CA VAL A 964 29.83 19.58 -13.10
C VAL A 964 30.41 18.19 -13.40
N ALA A 965 31.28 18.09 -14.41
CA ALA A 965 31.90 16.82 -14.80
C ALA A 965 32.66 16.16 -13.65
N ARG A 966 33.49 16.92 -12.93
CA ARG A 966 34.24 16.42 -11.78
C ARG A 966 33.34 16.06 -10.59
N THR A 967 32.23 16.77 -10.41
CA THR A 967 31.27 16.45 -9.35
C THR A 967 30.55 15.13 -9.64
N VAL A 968 30.11 14.93 -10.88
CA VAL A 968 29.47 13.68 -11.32
C VAL A 968 30.47 12.53 -11.24
N GLU A 969 31.71 12.72 -11.69
CA GLU A 969 32.77 11.71 -11.57
C GLU A 969 33.04 11.31 -10.11
N ALA A 970 33.01 12.26 -9.18
CA ALA A 970 33.16 11.99 -7.74
C ALA A 970 31.93 11.32 -7.10
N TYR A 971 30.77 11.35 -7.75
CA TYR A 971 29.52 10.74 -7.26
C TYR A 971 29.33 9.32 -7.81
N VAL A 972 29.64 9.11 -9.09
CA VAL A 972 29.33 7.87 -9.81
C VAL A 972 30.38 6.78 -9.54
N PRO A 973 29.99 5.51 -9.31
CA PRO A 973 30.93 4.39 -9.22
C PRO A 973 31.83 4.26 -10.46
N LYS A 974 33.13 3.99 -10.25
CA LYS A 974 34.15 3.90 -11.30
C LYS A 974 33.85 2.81 -12.33
N THR A 975 33.23 1.72 -11.90
CA THR A 975 32.79 0.63 -12.77
C THR A 975 31.82 1.13 -13.83
N LEU A 976 30.86 2.00 -13.48
CA LEU A 976 29.97 2.60 -14.46
C LEU A 976 30.76 3.51 -15.41
N THR A 977 31.70 4.31 -14.89
CA THR A 977 32.53 5.22 -15.71
C THR A 977 33.35 4.46 -16.73
N ARG A 978 33.86 3.28 -16.39
CA ARG A 978 34.56 2.38 -17.31
C ARG A 978 33.65 1.78 -18.39
N ILE A 979 32.37 1.51 -18.07
CA ILE A 979 31.41 0.92 -19.00
C ILE A 979 30.89 1.93 -20.03
N LEU A 980 30.58 3.16 -19.60
CA LEU A 980 29.93 4.18 -20.43
C LEU A 980 30.86 5.32 -20.86
N GLY A 981 31.83 5.69 -20.01
CA GLY A 981 32.59 6.93 -20.13
C GLY A 981 31.84 8.16 -19.58
N LEU A 982 32.59 9.06 -18.95
CA LEU A 982 32.03 10.28 -18.34
C LEU A 982 31.25 11.18 -19.33
N PRO A 983 31.70 11.41 -20.58
CA PRO A 983 30.95 12.23 -21.54
C PRO A 983 29.55 11.68 -21.84
N GLU A 984 29.41 10.36 -22.00
CA GLU A 984 28.13 9.72 -22.27
C GLU A 984 27.20 9.80 -21.05
N MET A 985 27.73 9.63 -19.84
CA MET A 985 26.96 9.82 -18.61
C MET A 985 26.40 11.23 -18.50
N LEU A 986 27.24 12.24 -18.71
CA LEU A 986 26.82 13.64 -18.67
C LEU A 986 25.75 13.93 -19.73
N ARG A 987 25.89 13.36 -20.93
CA ARG A 987 24.89 13.46 -21.99
C ARG A 987 23.54 12.86 -21.56
N ARG A 988 23.54 11.67 -20.94
CA ARG A 988 22.30 11.01 -20.44
C ARG A 988 21.66 11.81 -19.31
N LEU A 989 22.46 12.29 -18.35
CA LEU A 989 21.99 13.07 -17.20
C LEU A 989 21.52 14.48 -17.55
N SER A 990 21.90 15.01 -18.72
CA SER A 990 21.53 16.37 -19.16
C SER A 990 20.30 16.41 -20.07
N THR A 991 19.57 15.31 -20.22
CA THR A 991 18.27 15.32 -20.91
C THR A 991 17.22 16.04 -20.05
N ASP A 992 16.17 16.58 -20.67
CA ASP A 992 15.09 17.25 -19.94
C ASP A 992 14.43 16.35 -18.88
N GLU A 993 14.34 15.04 -19.15
CA GLU A 993 13.82 14.04 -18.22
C GLU A 993 14.70 13.86 -16.97
N LEU A 994 16.03 13.93 -17.11
CA LEU A 994 16.99 13.61 -16.04
C LEU A 994 17.71 14.84 -15.46
N ALA A 995 17.46 16.04 -16.00
CA ALA A 995 18.08 17.28 -15.54
C ALA A 995 17.88 17.50 -14.03
N ALA A 996 16.65 17.30 -13.51
CA ALA A 996 16.37 17.41 -12.08
C ALA A 996 17.19 16.41 -11.24
N TYR A 997 17.40 15.19 -11.75
CA TYR A 997 18.23 14.17 -11.09
C TYR A 997 19.71 14.56 -11.10
N ARG A 998 20.24 15.06 -12.22
CA ARG A 998 21.60 15.62 -12.32
C ARG A 998 21.81 16.77 -11.34
N ASP A 999 20.86 17.68 -11.26
CA ASP A 999 20.96 18.86 -10.39
C ASP A 999 20.97 18.45 -8.92
N ALA A 1000 20.19 17.42 -8.56
CA ALA A 1000 20.23 16.79 -7.25
C ALA A 1000 21.58 16.13 -6.96
N ILE A 1001 22.18 15.40 -7.92
CA ILE A 1001 23.54 14.83 -7.80
C ILE A 1001 24.56 15.93 -7.51
N VAL A 1002 24.59 16.97 -8.34
CA VAL A 1002 25.60 18.03 -8.28
C VAL A 1002 25.51 18.78 -6.95
N THR A 1003 24.31 19.25 -6.59
CA THR A 1003 24.11 20.04 -5.37
C THR A 1003 24.35 19.21 -4.11
N LYS A 1004 23.87 17.95 -4.07
CA LYS A 1004 24.06 17.10 -2.90
C LYS A 1004 25.52 16.70 -2.70
N LYS A 1005 26.21 16.26 -3.77
CA LYS A 1005 27.60 15.83 -3.67
C LYS A 1005 28.51 16.96 -3.19
N LEU A 1006 28.33 18.17 -3.72
CA LEU A 1006 29.08 19.35 -3.28
C LEU A 1006 28.78 19.69 -1.82
N ALA A 1007 27.52 19.63 -1.39
CA ALA A 1007 27.15 19.88 0.00
C ALA A 1007 27.73 18.84 0.97
N ALA A 1008 27.72 17.55 0.60
CA ALA A 1008 28.33 16.48 1.39
C ALA A 1008 29.85 16.64 1.52
N LEU A 1009 30.55 16.93 0.41
CA LEU A 1009 31.99 17.20 0.42
C LEU A 1009 32.35 18.40 1.29
N ALA A 1010 31.57 19.48 1.18
CA ALA A 1010 31.74 20.66 2.03
C ALA A 1010 31.58 20.31 3.51
N LEU A 1011 30.51 19.59 3.86
CA LEU A 1011 30.23 19.22 5.24
C LEU A 1011 31.37 18.37 5.83
N TYR A 1012 31.74 17.27 5.16
CA TYR A 1012 32.73 16.33 5.71
C TYR A 1012 34.12 16.95 5.89
N ARG A 1013 34.47 17.98 5.11
CA ARG A 1013 35.77 18.65 5.22
C ARG A 1013 35.77 19.89 6.11
N HIS A 1014 34.67 20.64 6.09
CA HIS A 1014 34.64 21.99 6.63
C HIS A 1014 33.62 22.18 7.75
N ALA A 1015 32.96 21.14 8.24
CA ALA A 1015 32.01 21.27 9.35
C ALA A 1015 32.65 21.94 10.58
N THR A 1016 33.94 21.68 10.86
CA THR A 1016 34.61 22.27 12.02
C THR A 1016 35.02 23.75 11.82
N ASP A 1017 35.01 24.28 10.59
CA ASP A 1017 35.23 25.69 10.23
C ASP A 1017 34.08 26.28 9.39
N TRP A 1018 32.86 25.81 9.62
CA TRP A 1018 31.69 26.00 8.74
C TRP A 1018 31.41 27.45 8.34
N ASP A 1019 31.39 28.38 9.30
CA ASP A 1019 31.13 29.80 9.03
C ASP A 1019 32.20 30.41 8.12
N ARG A 1020 33.46 29.98 8.27
CA ARG A 1020 34.56 30.44 7.43
C ARG A 1020 34.41 29.89 6.01
N PHE A 1021 33.99 28.63 5.87
CA PHE A 1021 33.67 28.03 4.58
C PHE A 1021 32.53 28.78 3.89
N LEU A 1022 31.42 29.05 4.57
CA LEU A 1022 30.28 29.77 4.00
C LEU A 1022 30.67 31.17 3.52
N LYS A 1023 31.47 31.91 4.30
CA LYS A 1023 32.01 33.23 3.88
C LYS A 1023 32.90 33.14 2.63
N ARG A 1024 33.69 32.07 2.48
CA ARG A 1024 34.49 31.85 1.25
C ARG A 1024 33.57 31.56 0.06
N LEU A 1025 32.58 30.70 0.26
CA LEU A 1025 31.59 30.32 -0.76
C LEU A 1025 30.80 31.54 -1.27
N GLU A 1026 30.39 32.44 -0.36
CA GLU A 1026 29.70 33.69 -0.72
C GLU A 1026 30.60 34.66 -1.51
N LYS A 1027 31.90 34.68 -1.22
CA LYS A 1027 32.88 35.57 -1.88
C LYS A 1027 33.30 35.06 -3.26
N ASP A 1028 33.49 33.74 -3.40
CA ASP A 1028 33.96 33.08 -4.62
C ASP A 1028 33.32 31.69 -4.72
N LEU A 1029 32.11 31.63 -5.27
CA LEU A 1029 31.34 30.39 -5.41
C LEU A 1029 32.10 29.36 -6.27
N PRO A 1030 32.49 29.64 -7.53
CA PRO A 1030 33.12 28.63 -8.38
C PRO A 1030 34.47 28.17 -7.84
N GLY A 1031 35.34 29.09 -7.40
CA GLY A 1031 36.66 28.75 -6.89
C GLY A 1031 36.61 27.95 -5.60
N THR A 1032 35.67 28.26 -4.70
CA THR A 1032 35.46 27.49 -3.47
C THR A 1032 34.96 26.07 -3.77
N LEU A 1033 34.00 25.92 -4.69
CA LEU A 1033 33.47 24.61 -5.08
C LEU A 1033 34.50 23.76 -5.82
N GLU A 1034 35.31 24.36 -6.70
CA GLU A 1034 36.42 23.65 -7.35
C GLU A 1034 37.46 23.15 -6.35
N GLY A 1035 37.73 23.93 -5.29
CA GLY A 1035 38.59 23.54 -4.18
C GLY A 1035 38.12 22.26 -3.50
N LEU A 1036 36.80 22.08 -3.32
CA LEU A 1036 36.22 20.85 -2.76
C LEU A 1036 36.51 19.60 -3.60
N LEU A 1037 36.82 19.73 -4.89
CA LEU A 1037 37.09 18.58 -5.74
C LEU A 1037 38.58 18.32 -5.94
N ARG A 1038 39.47 19.28 -5.65
CA ARG A 1038 40.93 19.09 -5.81
C ARG A 1038 41.52 18.12 -4.80
N ASP A 1039 40.91 18.02 -3.62
CA ASP A 1039 41.31 17.08 -2.57
C ASP A 1039 40.34 15.86 -2.45
N ALA A 1040 39.52 15.60 -3.48
CA ALA A 1040 38.46 14.57 -3.51
C ALA A 1040 38.86 13.27 -4.20
#